data_AF-A0A3N5QIP8-F1
#
_entry.id   AF-A0A3N5QIP8-F1
#
_cell.length_a   1.000
_cell.length_b   1.000
_cell.length_c   1.000
_cell.angle_alpha   90.00
_cell.angle_beta   90.00
_cell.angle_gamma   90.00
#
_symmetry.space_group_name_H-M   'P 1'
#
loop_
_entity.id
_entity.type
_entity.pdbx_description
1 polymer ?
#
loop_
_entity_poly.entity_id
_entity_poly.type
_entity_poly.pdbx_seq_one_letter_code
_entity_poly.pdbx_strand_id
1 'polypeptide(L)'
;AQLETLLRGYLEKTGLFGARFRECAGRALILTRSGPTQRMPLWLSRLRSQKLLQAVQRYADFPILLETWRTCLQDEFDLENLIRVLDELRSGAIRWSEVYTDSPSPLAQGVSWQLINKYMYQDDTPAAGKQSNLRQSLLQDLMFTPELRPAISPEIMRSFELKRQRLAPGYAPRDPADLLDWVKERLLIPLPEWEQLLQTMQNESNLAIPDLLRPLSSKLVRLQPGQAIAPLITSLEFWNRLQAAFYAQDPDLKAELLVSDLAMAPLATQTAPAPPESRDEALLGYLNQWLRFYGPRTPDFIAHTLGLSNERLQIVLEDLIEDNQMILGPLITADPTDQICLTENFEILLRLGRAQARPVFEALRPEYLQLFLAQQHGLTESARPTDALTAVLEPLLFYPAKALLWETEILPARLPGYDPTQLDRLMQEGELTWTGSAVQKIAFSLTAELNLILELQESPPTHAREPQDSDSADNTSLDPIPDDLADLFPDPIDRYDFSALLNKTNARPAPLTARLWKAVWQGRITNDTFSALRRGLETRFQMPEMPETPLRKPHRGPGKRLGFQRFKQALPYGGHWYRLPADIEPPLDLLETEERKKDCVRLLLDRYGILFRELLEKELPGLRWTPLFRTLRLMEFSGELLSGHFFQGIMGPQFVSLAALQTLQQKPPEDAVFWLNAADPIALCGLDLPDLKKHLPARLTTTHLVFHGTRLVLISKKLGKELVFHVLPEDPRLPEYLSVLRHLLTRTVQPLRRIRIESINALPASCSPYLGALQIAFDLSVEHRDVVIYKKI
;
A
#
# COMPACT_ATOMS: atom_id res chain seq x y z
N ALA A 1 -23.73 -14.25 -33.72
CA ALA A 1 -22.91 -14.84 -34.80
C ALA A 1 -21.45 -14.34 -34.82
N GLN A 2 -21.11 -13.14 -35.34
CA GLN A 2 -19.70 -12.69 -35.37
C GLN A 2 -19.14 -12.33 -33.98
N LEU A 3 -19.92 -11.67 -33.12
CA LEU A 3 -19.51 -11.30 -31.76
C LEU A 3 -19.17 -12.53 -30.91
N GLU A 4 -20.04 -13.53 -30.87
CA GLU A 4 -19.81 -14.78 -30.12
C GLU A 4 -18.58 -15.53 -30.64
N THR A 5 -18.34 -15.52 -31.95
CA THR A 5 -17.16 -16.17 -32.54
C THR A 5 -15.87 -15.47 -32.12
N LEU A 6 -15.87 -14.13 -32.05
CA LEU A 6 -14.74 -13.34 -31.58
C LEU A 6 -14.50 -13.53 -30.07
N LEU A 7 -15.56 -13.47 -29.26
CA LEU A 7 -15.46 -13.75 -27.83
C LEU A 7 -14.91 -15.16 -27.59
N ARG A 8 -15.36 -16.16 -28.34
CA ARG A 8 -14.88 -17.53 -28.23
C ARG A 8 -13.39 -17.70 -28.59
N GLY A 9 -12.90 -16.92 -29.56
CA GLY A 9 -11.51 -16.98 -30.01
C GLY A 9 -10.50 -16.28 -29.10
N TYR A 10 -10.94 -15.30 -28.30
CA TYR A 10 -10.05 -14.43 -27.54
C TYR A 10 -10.22 -14.52 -26.01
N LEU A 11 -11.42 -14.80 -25.50
CA LEU A 11 -11.69 -14.71 -24.05
C LEU A 11 -10.77 -15.61 -23.23
N GLU A 12 -10.51 -16.85 -23.67
CA GLU A 12 -9.64 -17.79 -22.95
C GLU A 12 -8.19 -17.30 -22.80
N LYS A 13 -7.77 -16.36 -23.65
CA LYS A 13 -6.43 -15.77 -23.66
C LYS A 13 -6.34 -14.49 -22.83
N THR A 14 -7.47 -14.01 -22.30
CA THR A 14 -7.52 -12.78 -21.50
C THR A 14 -7.17 -13.03 -20.04
N GLY A 15 -6.61 -12.00 -19.37
CA GLY A 15 -6.33 -12.06 -17.94
C GLY A 15 -7.59 -12.23 -17.10
N LEU A 16 -8.72 -11.67 -17.54
CA LEU A 16 -10.03 -11.79 -16.89
C LEU A 16 -10.47 -13.27 -16.76
N PHE A 17 -10.35 -14.04 -17.85
CA PHE A 17 -10.77 -15.44 -17.85
C PHE A 17 -9.91 -16.28 -16.90
N GLY A 18 -8.59 -16.06 -16.89
CA GLY A 18 -7.68 -16.72 -15.94
C GLY A 18 -7.99 -16.38 -14.48
N ALA A 19 -8.35 -15.13 -14.19
CA ALA A 19 -8.72 -14.68 -12.85
C ALA A 19 -10.02 -15.35 -12.37
N ARG A 20 -11.07 -15.38 -13.19
CA ARG A 20 -12.34 -16.03 -12.86
C ARG A 20 -12.20 -17.54 -12.74
N PHE A 21 -11.40 -18.19 -13.59
CA PHE A 21 -11.12 -19.62 -13.47
C PHE A 21 -10.51 -19.96 -12.11
N ARG A 22 -9.57 -19.14 -11.63
CA ARG A 22 -8.96 -19.31 -10.30
C ARG A 22 -9.98 -19.15 -9.17
N GLU A 23 -10.87 -18.17 -9.26
CA GLU A 23 -11.92 -17.97 -8.27
C GLU A 23 -12.90 -19.14 -8.24
N CYS A 24 -13.35 -19.61 -9.40
CA CYS A 24 -14.23 -20.79 -9.52
C CYS A 24 -13.53 -22.05 -8.98
N ALA A 25 -12.26 -22.28 -9.35
CA ALA A 25 -11.48 -23.43 -8.86
C ALA A 25 -11.20 -23.35 -7.35
N GLY A 26 -10.98 -22.15 -6.81
CA GLY A 26 -10.80 -21.89 -5.40
C GLY A 26 -12.08 -22.09 -4.58
N ARG A 27 -13.22 -21.63 -5.10
CA ARG A 27 -14.57 -21.84 -4.50
C ARG A 27 -14.97 -23.31 -4.53
N ALA A 28 -14.64 -24.02 -5.61
CA ALA A 28 -14.91 -25.46 -5.74
C ALA A 28 -13.95 -26.35 -4.93
N LEU A 29 -12.98 -25.76 -4.22
CA LEU A 29 -11.97 -26.48 -3.40
C LEU A 29 -11.12 -27.49 -4.20
N ILE A 30 -11.01 -27.32 -5.52
CA ILE A 30 -10.23 -28.21 -6.39
C ILE A 30 -8.73 -27.89 -6.32
N LEU A 31 -8.39 -26.65 -5.96
CA LEU A 31 -7.01 -26.28 -5.68
C LEU A 31 -6.58 -26.91 -4.35
N THR A 32 -5.67 -27.89 -4.43
CA THR A 32 -5.07 -28.55 -3.25
C THR A 32 -4.50 -27.50 -2.31
N ARG A 33 -4.62 -27.65 -0.98
CA ARG A 33 -4.07 -26.71 0.02
C ARG A 33 -2.98 -27.38 0.85
N SER A 34 -2.03 -26.62 1.40
CA SER A 34 -0.96 -27.16 2.26
C SER A 34 -1.47 -27.57 3.66
N GLY A 35 -2.65 -27.12 4.08
CA GLY A 35 -3.31 -27.52 5.32
C GLY A 35 -4.81 -27.11 5.35
N PRO A 36 -5.62 -27.67 6.27
CA PRO A 36 -7.08 -27.46 6.31
C PRO A 36 -7.51 -26.07 6.80
N THR A 37 -6.70 -25.38 7.61
CA THR A 37 -7.03 -24.08 8.24
C THR A 37 -6.26 -22.89 7.67
N GLN A 38 -5.28 -23.12 6.79
CA GLN A 38 -4.43 -22.06 6.26
C GLN A 38 -4.95 -21.61 4.88
N ARG A 39 -5.20 -20.29 4.73
CA ARG A 39 -5.49 -19.70 3.41
C ARG A 39 -4.27 -19.92 2.52
N MET A 40 -4.48 -20.43 1.32
CA MET A 40 -3.38 -20.53 0.36
C MET A 40 -2.93 -19.13 -0.05
N PRO A 41 -1.62 -18.87 -0.08
CA PRO A 41 -1.08 -17.68 -0.70
C PRO A 41 -1.62 -17.56 -2.15
N LEU A 42 -2.02 -16.35 -2.54
CA LEU A 42 -2.66 -16.11 -3.84
C LEU A 42 -1.78 -16.55 -5.02
N TRP A 43 -0.46 -16.41 -4.87
CA TRP A 43 0.53 -16.82 -5.87
C TRP A 43 0.52 -18.35 -6.07
N LEU A 44 0.47 -19.14 -5.00
CA LEU A 44 0.39 -20.60 -5.07
C LEU A 44 -0.96 -21.05 -5.63
N SER A 45 -2.03 -20.31 -5.29
CA SER A 45 -3.34 -20.48 -5.91
C SER A 45 -3.33 -20.16 -7.41
N ARG A 46 -2.56 -19.15 -7.85
CA ARG A 46 -2.41 -18.77 -9.27
C ARG A 46 -1.62 -19.83 -10.04
N LEU A 47 -0.48 -20.28 -9.51
CA LEU A 47 0.34 -21.34 -10.11
C LEU A 47 -0.46 -22.64 -10.28
N ARG A 48 -1.15 -23.07 -9.22
CA ARG A 48 -1.97 -24.30 -9.26
C ARG A 48 -3.16 -24.13 -10.21
N SER A 49 -3.80 -22.96 -10.22
CA SER A 49 -4.90 -22.66 -11.13
C SER A 49 -4.46 -22.60 -12.59
N GLN A 50 -3.28 -22.05 -12.89
CA GLN A 50 -2.74 -21.97 -14.25
C GLN A 50 -2.36 -23.36 -14.77
N LYS A 51 -1.69 -24.18 -13.94
CA LYS A 51 -1.40 -25.58 -14.26
C LYS A 51 -2.69 -26.38 -14.47
N LEU A 52 -3.70 -26.16 -13.62
CA LEU A 52 -5.01 -26.79 -13.76
C LEU A 52 -5.69 -26.36 -15.06
N LEU A 53 -5.73 -25.05 -15.37
CA LEU A 53 -6.32 -24.53 -16.59
C LEU A 53 -5.64 -25.11 -17.84
N GLN A 54 -4.30 -25.12 -17.89
CA GLN A 54 -3.55 -25.72 -19.01
C GLN A 54 -3.83 -27.22 -19.20
N ALA A 55 -3.97 -27.96 -18.10
CA ALA A 55 -4.31 -29.39 -18.16
C ALA A 55 -5.76 -29.63 -18.61
N VAL A 56 -6.66 -28.71 -18.24
CA VAL A 56 -8.10 -28.85 -18.41
C VAL A 56 -8.62 -28.23 -19.70
N GLN A 57 -7.90 -27.28 -20.31
CA GLN A 57 -8.35 -26.54 -21.52
C GLN A 57 -8.68 -27.45 -22.70
N ARG A 58 -8.15 -28.68 -22.72
CA ARG A 58 -8.48 -29.70 -23.74
C ARG A 58 -9.87 -30.31 -23.57
N TYR A 59 -10.47 -30.19 -22.39
CA TYR A 59 -11.75 -30.75 -22.02
C TYR A 59 -12.80 -29.64 -21.96
N ALA A 60 -13.53 -29.45 -23.06
CA ALA A 60 -14.57 -28.44 -23.18
C ALA A 60 -15.69 -28.58 -22.11
N ASP A 61 -15.89 -29.80 -21.61
CA ASP A 61 -16.98 -30.14 -20.69
C ASP A 61 -16.57 -30.03 -19.21
N PHE A 62 -15.38 -29.50 -18.91
CA PHE A 62 -14.93 -29.42 -17.53
C PHE A 62 -15.79 -28.42 -16.73
N PRO A 63 -16.42 -28.84 -15.61
CA PRO A 63 -17.42 -28.02 -14.92
C PRO A 63 -16.94 -26.62 -14.50
N ILE A 64 -15.68 -26.50 -14.06
CA ILE A 64 -15.12 -25.19 -13.65
C ILE A 64 -14.88 -24.30 -14.87
N LEU A 65 -14.51 -24.88 -16.00
CA LEU A 65 -14.31 -24.14 -17.24
C LEU A 65 -15.64 -23.60 -17.74
N LEU A 66 -16.70 -24.42 -17.72
CA LEU A 66 -18.07 -23.99 -18.02
C LEU A 66 -18.57 -22.89 -17.06
N GLU A 67 -18.33 -23.04 -15.76
CA GLU A 67 -18.72 -22.02 -14.78
C GLU A 67 -17.94 -20.71 -14.96
N THR A 68 -16.67 -20.79 -15.37
CA THR A 68 -15.86 -19.62 -15.71
C THR A 68 -16.42 -18.88 -16.92
N TRP A 69 -16.78 -19.63 -17.97
CA TRP A 69 -17.45 -19.09 -19.15
C TRP A 69 -18.78 -18.44 -18.80
N ARG A 70 -19.61 -19.10 -17.97
CA ARG A 70 -20.87 -18.55 -17.48
C ARG A 70 -20.65 -17.24 -16.74
N THR A 71 -19.71 -17.22 -15.79
CA THR A 71 -19.39 -16.03 -14.99
C THR A 71 -18.93 -14.87 -15.87
N CYS A 72 -18.03 -15.12 -16.82
CA CYS A 72 -17.54 -14.06 -17.71
C CYS A 72 -18.63 -13.52 -18.64
N LEU A 73 -19.46 -14.40 -19.21
CA LEU A 73 -20.45 -13.98 -20.22
C LEU A 73 -21.77 -13.47 -19.64
N GLN A 74 -22.17 -13.92 -18.45
CA GLN A 74 -23.46 -13.60 -17.84
C GLN A 74 -23.34 -12.66 -16.65
N ASP A 75 -22.32 -12.82 -15.81
CA ASP A 75 -22.20 -12.03 -14.57
C ASP A 75 -21.37 -10.76 -14.79
N GLU A 76 -20.32 -10.83 -15.61
CA GLU A 76 -19.38 -9.71 -15.82
C GLU A 76 -19.66 -8.90 -17.09
N PHE A 77 -20.09 -9.56 -18.17
CA PHE A 77 -20.36 -8.91 -19.44
C PHE A 77 -21.84 -8.66 -19.65
N ASP A 78 -22.17 -7.43 -20.05
CA ASP A 78 -23.50 -7.06 -20.49
C ASP A 78 -23.62 -7.25 -22.02
N LEU A 79 -23.77 -8.51 -22.43
CA LEU A 79 -23.85 -8.87 -23.84
C LEU A 79 -25.13 -8.37 -24.50
N GLU A 80 -26.23 -8.29 -23.74
CA GLU A 80 -27.52 -7.82 -24.28
C GLU A 80 -27.44 -6.35 -24.70
N ASN A 81 -26.88 -5.48 -23.84
CA ASN A 81 -26.69 -4.07 -24.21
C ASN A 81 -25.62 -3.90 -25.29
N LEU A 82 -24.56 -4.69 -25.28
CA LEU A 82 -23.54 -4.63 -26.33
C LEU A 82 -24.13 -4.97 -27.71
N ILE A 83 -24.95 -6.03 -27.79
CA ILE A 83 -25.64 -6.41 -29.02
C ILE A 83 -26.58 -5.28 -29.45
N ARG A 84 -27.35 -4.70 -28.52
CA ARG A 84 -28.24 -3.56 -28.82
C ARG A 84 -27.48 -2.38 -29.41
N VAL A 85 -26.36 -1.98 -28.81
CA VAL A 85 -25.53 -0.85 -29.29
C VAL A 85 -24.96 -1.15 -30.67
N LEU A 86 -24.49 -2.37 -30.92
CA LEU A 86 -23.97 -2.76 -32.24
C LEU A 86 -25.07 -2.78 -33.31
N ASP A 87 -26.28 -3.21 -32.97
CA ASP A 87 -27.43 -3.20 -33.86
C ASP A 87 -27.95 -1.77 -34.11
N GLU A 88 -27.92 -0.90 -33.10
CA GLU A 88 -28.23 0.53 -33.24
C GLU A 88 -27.19 1.26 -34.11
N LEU A 89 -25.90 0.91 -33.98
CA LEU A 89 -24.85 1.38 -34.89
C LEU A 89 -25.07 0.90 -36.32
N ARG A 90 -25.44 -0.38 -36.49
CA ARG A 90 -25.68 -0.99 -37.80
C ARG A 90 -26.92 -0.43 -38.50
N SER A 91 -27.99 -0.20 -37.75
CA SER A 91 -29.24 0.39 -38.24
C SER A 91 -29.13 1.91 -38.46
N GLY A 92 -28.04 2.53 -38.00
CA GLY A 92 -27.81 3.97 -38.11
C GLY A 92 -28.59 4.82 -37.09
N ALA A 93 -29.21 4.17 -36.10
CA ALA A 93 -29.80 4.84 -34.95
C ALA A 93 -28.72 5.52 -34.09
N ILE A 94 -27.59 4.85 -33.87
CA ILE A 94 -26.36 5.48 -33.36
C ILE A 94 -25.50 5.87 -34.57
N ARG A 95 -25.21 7.17 -34.69
CA ARG A 95 -24.25 7.68 -35.66
C ARG A 95 -22.89 7.80 -34.99
N TRP A 96 -21.86 7.45 -35.73
CA TRP A 96 -20.48 7.66 -35.32
C TRP A 96 -19.76 8.54 -36.35
N SER A 97 -18.73 9.24 -35.91
CA SER A 97 -17.90 10.10 -36.73
C SER A 97 -16.49 10.11 -36.19
N GLU A 98 -15.50 10.17 -37.09
CA GLU A 98 -14.12 10.38 -36.69
C GLU A 98 -13.80 11.86 -36.68
N VAL A 99 -13.16 12.31 -35.60
CA VAL A 99 -12.67 13.69 -35.47
C VAL A 99 -11.24 13.62 -34.97
N TYR A 100 -10.32 14.14 -35.78
CA TYR A 100 -8.92 14.31 -35.40
C TYR A 100 -8.75 15.71 -34.81
N THR A 101 -8.16 15.80 -33.63
CA THR A 101 -7.96 17.06 -32.91
C THR A 101 -6.50 17.21 -32.53
N ASP A 102 -5.97 18.43 -32.67
CA ASP A 102 -4.59 18.74 -32.30
C ASP A 102 -4.38 18.74 -30.77
N SER A 103 -5.47 18.77 -30.00
CA SER A 103 -5.47 18.65 -28.53
C SER A 103 -6.72 17.89 -28.04
N PRO A 104 -6.64 17.14 -26.93
CA PRO A 104 -7.77 16.33 -26.46
C PRO A 104 -8.99 17.18 -26.11
N SER A 105 -10.17 16.79 -26.60
CA SER A 105 -11.46 17.44 -26.31
C SER A 105 -11.83 17.35 -24.82
N PRO A 106 -12.74 18.17 -24.27
CA PRO A 106 -13.13 18.09 -22.84
C PRO A 106 -13.60 16.70 -22.37
N LEU A 107 -14.27 15.94 -23.24
CA LEU A 107 -14.70 14.57 -22.95
C LEU A 107 -13.51 13.58 -22.99
N ALA A 108 -12.65 13.74 -24.00
CA ALA A 108 -11.40 13.01 -24.10
C ALA A 108 -10.38 13.43 -23.03
N GLN A 109 -10.49 14.64 -22.47
CA GLN A 109 -9.72 15.13 -21.34
C GLN A 109 -10.19 14.45 -20.07
N GLY A 110 -11.45 14.08 -19.88
CA GLY A 110 -11.87 13.25 -18.74
C GLY A 110 -11.24 11.85 -18.77
N VAL A 111 -11.15 11.25 -19.95
CA VAL A 111 -10.50 9.95 -20.19
C VAL A 111 -8.96 10.06 -20.18
N SER A 112 -8.43 11.14 -20.76
CA SER A 112 -7.01 11.46 -20.79
C SER A 112 -6.52 11.98 -19.45
N TRP A 113 -7.34 12.61 -18.60
CA TRP A 113 -6.97 13.02 -17.24
C TRP A 113 -6.74 11.80 -16.35
N GLN A 114 -7.40 10.66 -16.58
CA GLN A 114 -7.07 9.41 -15.89
C GLN A 114 -5.73 8.80 -16.35
N LEU A 115 -5.26 9.13 -17.56
CA LEU A 115 -3.97 8.67 -18.11
C LEU A 115 -2.81 9.68 -17.90
N ILE A 116 -3.07 10.99 -17.98
CA ILE A 116 -2.09 12.08 -17.98
C ILE A 116 -1.75 12.52 -16.56
N ASN A 117 -2.73 12.53 -15.65
CA ASN A 117 -2.50 12.83 -14.24
C ASN A 117 -1.67 11.73 -13.52
N LYS A 118 -1.48 10.59 -14.19
CA LYS A 118 -0.61 9.48 -13.77
C LYS A 118 0.85 9.64 -14.23
N TYR A 119 1.14 10.51 -15.20
CA TYR A 119 2.49 10.67 -15.76
C TYR A 119 3.08 12.09 -15.71
N MET A 120 2.29 13.14 -15.42
CA MET A 120 2.75 14.54 -15.54
C MET A 120 3.00 15.28 -14.21
N TYR A 121 2.67 14.71 -13.03
CA TYR A 121 2.81 15.41 -11.73
C TYR A 121 3.68 14.68 -10.69
N GLN A 122 4.83 14.17 -11.11
CA GLN A 122 6.07 14.18 -10.33
C GLN A 122 6.96 15.22 -11.04
N ASP A 123 7.38 16.36 -10.50
CA ASP A 123 7.62 16.80 -9.13
C ASP A 123 7.55 18.32 -9.10
N ASP A 124 6.94 18.90 -8.05
CA ASP A 124 7.56 19.95 -7.23
C ASP A 124 6.67 20.21 -6.00
N THR A 125 7.32 20.15 -4.83
CA THR A 125 6.71 20.09 -3.49
C THR A 125 6.04 21.42 -3.00
N PRO A 126 5.54 21.51 -1.76
CA PRO A 126 4.13 21.40 -1.35
C PRO A 126 3.53 22.74 -0.85
N ALA A 127 2.20 22.90 -0.85
CA ALA A 127 1.54 23.79 0.11
C ALA A 127 0.05 23.49 0.32
N ALA A 128 -0.31 23.44 1.61
CA ALA A 128 -1.60 23.72 2.22
C ALA A 128 -2.85 22.97 1.71
N GLY A 129 -3.28 22.00 2.53
CA GLY A 129 -4.68 21.66 2.73
C GLY A 129 -5.37 20.98 1.55
N LYS A 130 -5.35 19.65 1.51
CA LYS A 130 -6.26 18.91 0.63
C LYS A 130 -7.10 17.90 1.40
N GLN A 131 -8.40 18.20 1.34
CA GLN A 131 -9.54 17.40 1.79
C GLN A 131 -9.52 16.00 1.15
N SER A 132 -10.16 15.06 1.84
CA SER A 132 -10.28 13.66 1.41
C SER A 132 -11.00 13.55 0.06
N ASN A 133 -10.36 12.93 -0.94
CA ASN A 133 -11.00 12.44 -2.17
C ASN A 133 -11.79 11.15 -1.87
N LEU A 134 -12.91 11.28 -1.16
CA LEU A 134 -13.96 10.28 -1.22
C LEU A 134 -14.61 10.37 -2.60
N ARG A 135 -14.69 9.25 -3.33
CA ARG A 135 -15.43 9.18 -4.60
C ARG A 135 -16.87 9.62 -4.32
N GLN A 136 -17.30 10.70 -4.96
CA GLN A 136 -18.61 11.31 -4.79
C GLN A 136 -19.75 10.31 -5.06
N SER A 137 -19.51 9.30 -5.90
CA SER A 137 -20.45 8.21 -6.20
C SER A 137 -20.71 7.25 -5.02
N LEU A 138 -19.68 6.89 -4.25
CA LEU A 138 -19.85 5.98 -3.08
C LEU A 138 -20.60 6.64 -1.93
N LEU A 139 -20.48 7.96 -1.80
CA LEU A 139 -21.27 8.71 -0.82
C LEU A 139 -22.75 8.73 -1.24
N GLN A 140 -23.05 8.92 -2.52
CA GLN A 140 -24.43 8.85 -3.02
C GLN A 140 -25.05 7.47 -2.77
N ASP A 141 -24.36 6.38 -3.11
CA ASP A 141 -24.88 5.02 -2.91
C ASP A 141 -25.17 4.69 -1.43
N LEU A 142 -24.30 5.13 -0.51
CA LEU A 142 -24.47 4.94 0.94
C LEU A 142 -25.54 5.85 1.56
N MET A 143 -25.87 6.96 0.93
CA MET A 143 -26.83 7.92 1.44
C MET A 143 -28.27 7.56 1.09
N PHE A 144 -28.51 7.04 -0.12
CA PHE A 144 -29.87 6.72 -0.57
C PHE A 144 -30.28 5.26 -0.31
N THR A 145 -29.35 4.39 0.11
CA THR A 145 -29.66 3.01 0.52
C THR A 145 -29.93 2.93 2.03
N PRO A 146 -31.17 2.70 2.50
CA PRO A 146 -31.52 2.73 3.93
C PRO A 146 -30.74 1.72 4.78
N GLU A 147 -30.42 0.55 4.24
CA GLU A 147 -29.79 -0.57 4.95
C GLU A 147 -28.29 -0.39 5.18
N LEU A 148 -27.63 0.45 4.37
CA LEU A 148 -26.17 0.68 4.41
C LEU A 148 -25.80 2.01 5.07
N ARG A 149 -26.79 2.81 5.46
CA ARG A 149 -26.60 4.15 6.00
C ARG A 149 -26.13 4.08 7.46
N PRO A 150 -24.91 4.56 7.79
CA PRO A 150 -24.46 4.58 9.18
C PRO A 150 -25.19 5.67 9.97
N ALA A 151 -25.68 5.31 11.16
CA ALA A 151 -26.31 6.25 12.08
C ALA A 151 -25.26 7.20 12.71
N ILE A 152 -25.62 8.47 12.91
CA ILE A 152 -24.75 9.51 13.46
C ILE A 152 -24.96 9.64 14.97
N SER A 153 -23.89 9.86 15.73
CA SER A 153 -24.01 10.10 17.17
C SER A 153 -24.67 11.45 17.49
N PRO A 154 -25.48 11.54 18.55
CA PRO A 154 -26.15 12.79 18.93
C PRO A 154 -25.18 13.93 19.27
N GLU A 155 -23.96 13.61 19.71
CA GLU A 155 -22.92 14.60 20.01
C GLU A 155 -22.41 15.31 18.75
N ILE A 156 -22.19 14.57 17.66
CA ILE A 156 -21.75 15.13 16.38
C ILE A 156 -22.83 16.05 15.84
N MET A 157 -24.09 15.62 15.86
CA MET A 157 -25.24 16.43 15.46
C MET A 157 -25.29 17.73 16.25
N ARG A 158 -25.19 17.67 17.59
CA ARG A 158 -25.22 18.87 18.44
C ARG A 158 -24.08 19.84 18.12
N SER A 159 -22.87 19.33 17.92
CA SER A 159 -21.70 20.15 17.56
C SER A 159 -21.85 20.84 16.19
N PHE A 160 -22.51 20.16 15.25
CA PHE A 160 -22.82 20.68 13.92
C PHE A 160 -23.87 21.79 14.00
N GLU A 161 -24.97 21.56 14.73
CA GLU A 161 -26.06 22.54 14.91
C GLU A 161 -25.56 23.80 15.62
N LEU A 162 -24.78 23.68 16.70
CA LEU A 162 -24.23 24.84 17.39
C LEU A 162 -23.38 25.73 16.47
N LYS A 163 -22.57 25.14 15.58
CA LYS A 163 -21.79 25.90 14.59
C LYS A 163 -22.66 26.51 13.51
N ARG A 164 -23.61 25.74 12.97
CA ARG A 164 -24.52 26.20 11.90
C ARG A 164 -25.46 27.30 12.37
N GLN A 165 -25.87 27.27 13.63
CA GLN A 165 -26.77 28.27 14.22
C GLN A 165 -26.02 29.46 14.85
N ARG A 166 -24.68 29.52 14.71
CA ARG A 166 -23.80 30.55 15.30
C ARG A 166 -23.91 30.64 16.84
N LEU A 167 -24.18 29.51 17.50
CA LEU A 167 -24.20 29.37 18.96
C LEU A 167 -22.88 28.84 19.53
N ALA A 168 -21.97 28.38 18.68
CA ALA A 168 -20.63 27.96 19.07
C ALA A 168 -19.76 29.17 19.48
N PRO A 169 -18.84 29.02 20.45
CA PRO A 169 -18.00 30.12 20.92
C PRO A 169 -17.17 30.72 19.77
N GLY A 170 -17.24 32.04 19.62
CA GLY A 170 -16.56 32.83 18.57
C GLY A 170 -17.27 32.86 17.22
N TYR A 171 -18.46 32.26 17.10
CA TYR A 171 -19.28 32.29 15.89
C TYR A 171 -20.50 33.21 15.98
N ALA A 172 -20.80 33.74 17.18
CA ALA A 172 -21.96 34.61 17.36
C ALA A 172 -21.86 35.87 16.49
N PRO A 173 -23.00 36.43 16.03
CA PRO A 173 -22.99 37.70 15.30
C PRO A 173 -22.31 38.79 16.13
N ARG A 174 -21.50 39.63 15.48
CA ARG A 174 -20.68 40.62 16.21
C ARG A 174 -21.41 41.91 16.49
N ASP A 175 -22.21 42.33 15.52
CA ASP A 175 -22.87 43.63 15.51
C ASP A 175 -24.38 43.48 15.22
N PRO A 176 -25.22 44.47 15.58
CA PRO A 176 -26.65 44.43 15.27
C PRO A 176 -26.95 44.25 13.78
N ALA A 177 -26.12 44.81 12.89
CA ALA A 177 -26.28 44.61 11.44
C ALA A 177 -26.06 43.15 11.01
N ASP A 178 -25.03 42.50 11.55
CA ASP A 178 -24.73 41.07 11.31
C ASP A 178 -25.83 40.16 11.89
N LEU A 179 -26.43 40.55 13.02
CA LEU A 179 -27.62 39.88 13.56
C LEU A 179 -28.82 39.97 12.60
N LEU A 180 -29.05 41.13 11.97
CA LEU A 180 -30.14 41.27 11.00
C LEU A 180 -29.89 40.43 9.75
N ASP A 181 -28.67 40.44 9.22
CA ASP A 181 -28.30 39.61 8.07
C ASP A 181 -28.45 38.12 8.41
N TRP A 182 -28.11 37.72 9.64
CA TRP A 182 -28.33 36.37 10.12
C TRP A 182 -29.81 35.98 10.23
N VAL A 183 -30.68 36.89 10.68
CA VAL A 183 -32.15 36.67 10.66
C VAL A 183 -32.66 36.51 9.23
N LYS A 184 -32.11 37.26 8.26
CA LYS A 184 -32.45 37.10 6.84
C LYS A 184 -32.02 35.73 6.31
N GLU A 185 -30.84 35.25 6.68
CA GLU A 185 -30.35 33.92 6.27
C GLU A 185 -31.15 32.77 6.89
N ARG A 186 -31.54 32.88 8.16
CA ARG A 186 -32.33 31.83 8.85
C ARG A 186 -33.81 31.82 8.51
N LEU A 187 -34.32 32.90 7.91
CA LEU A 187 -35.73 33.15 7.56
C LEU A 187 -36.69 33.19 8.76
N LEU A 188 -36.79 32.08 9.51
CA LEU A 188 -37.69 31.85 10.65
C LEU A 188 -36.89 31.26 11.82
N ILE A 189 -36.76 32.03 12.90
CA ILE A 189 -36.05 31.59 14.12
C ILE A 189 -37.07 31.38 15.24
N PRO A 190 -37.17 30.18 15.84
CA PRO A 190 -37.96 29.97 17.06
C PRO A 190 -37.49 30.85 18.22
N LEU A 191 -38.42 31.43 18.97
CA LEU A 191 -38.09 32.32 20.10
C LEU A 191 -37.07 31.72 21.11
N PRO A 192 -37.14 30.42 21.48
CA PRO A 192 -36.12 29.84 22.36
C PRO A 192 -34.71 29.88 21.77
N GLU A 193 -34.56 29.64 20.47
CA GLU A 193 -33.27 29.71 19.77
C GLU A 193 -32.79 31.17 19.64
N TRP A 194 -33.72 32.10 19.44
CA TRP A 194 -33.43 33.52 19.42
C TRP A 194 -32.91 34.03 20.77
N GLU A 195 -33.54 33.63 21.88
CA GLU A 195 -33.09 33.97 23.23
C GLU A 195 -31.70 33.42 23.52
N GLN A 196 -31.42 32.17 23.11
CA GLN A 196 -30.08 31.58 23.23
C GLN A 196 -29.04 32.34 22.41
N LEU A 197 -29.38 32.75 21.19
CA LEU A 197 -28.48 33.52 20.34
C LEU A 197 -28.16 34.89 20.95
N LEU A 198 -29.17 35.59 21.48
CA LEU A 198 -28.98 36.86 22.18
C LEU A 198 -28.12 36.71 23.44
N GLN A 199 -28.29 35.63 24.19
CA GLN A 199 -27.45 35.33 25.36
C GLN A 199 -25.99 35.07 24.96
N THR A 200 -25.75 34.29 23.90
CA THR A 200 -24.38 34.05 23.40
C THR A 200 -23.73 35.34 22.91
N MET A 201 -24.48 36.19 22.20
CA MET A 201 -24.00 37.51 21.80
C MET A 201 -23.69 38.41 23.00
N GLN A 202 -24.54 38.43 24.04
CA GLN A 202 -24.29 39.21 25.25
C GLN A 202 -23.05 38.73 26.01
N ASN A 203 -22.77 37.42 25.98
CA ASN A 203 -21.59 36.85 26.63
C ASN A 203 -20.28 37.18 25.88
N GLU A 204 -20.34 37.34 24.55
CA GLU A 204 -19.15 37.61 23.71
C GLU A 204 -18.92 39.11 23.43
N SER A 205 -20.00 39.85 23.21
CA SER A 205 -20.00 41.31 23.06
C SER A 205 -20.57 41.88 24.35
N ASN A 206 -19.78 42.66 25.10
CA ASN A 206 -20.16 43.28 26.40
C ASN A 206 -21.38 44.26 26.34
N LEU A 207 -22.26 44.13 25.34
CA LEU A 207 -23.46 44.92 25.09
C LEU A 207 -24.67 44.25 25.75
N ALA A 208 -25.54 45.04 26.36
CA ALA A 208 -26.80 44.55 26.90
C ALA A 208 -27.79 44.25 25.77
N ILE A 209 -28.65 43.24 25.95
CA ILE A 209 -29.68 42.83 24.97
C ILE A 209 -30.53 44.01 24.44
N PRO A 210 -30.96 45.00 25.27
CA PRO A 210 -31.73 46.14 24.78
C PRO A 210 -30.97 46.99 23.76
N ASP A 211 -29.66 47.16 23.94
CA ASP A 211 -28.82 47.97 23.04
C ASP A 211 -28.55 47.25 21.71
N LEU A 212 -28.60 45.92 21.69
CA LEU A 212 -28.56 45.12 20.47
C LEU A 212 -29.87 45.20 19.65
N LEU A 213 -31.01 45.32 20.32
CA LEU A 213 -32.34 45.31 19.69
C LEU A 213 -32.79 46.71 19.22
N ARG A 214 -32.32 47.79 19.85
CA ARG A 214 -32.67 49.17 19.47
C ARG A 214 -32.41 49.51 18.00
N PRO A 215 -31.25 49.17 17.40
CA PRO A 215 -30.98 49.43 15.97
C PRO A 215 -31.83 48.60 15.00
N LEU A 216 -32.44 47.52 15.51
CA LEU A 216 -33.26 46.56 14.77
C LEU A 216 -34.75 46.81 14.94
N SER A 217 -35.13 47.79 15.77
CA SER A 217 -36.49 48.31 15.84
C SER A 217 -36.98 48.69 14.43
N SER A 218 -38.22 48.36 14.12
CA SER A 218 -38.88 48.45 12.80
C SER A 218 -38.44 47.45 11.72
N LYS A 219 -37.46 46.56 11.96
CA LYS A 219 -36.97 45.60 10.95
C LYS A 219 -37.30 44.14 11.25
N LEU A 220 -37.67 43.81 12.49
CA LEU A 220 -37.98 42.45 12.93
C LEU A 220 -39.48 42.28 13.18
N VAL A 221 -40.00 41.12 12.79
CA VAL A 221 -41.39 40.73 12.95
C VAL A 221 -41.45 39.43 13.76
N ARG A 222 -42.28 39.42 14.80
CA ARG A 222 -42.63 38.22 15.56
C ARG A 222 -43.92 37.64 15.01
N LEU A 223 -43.91 36.34 14.78
CA LEU A 223 -45.00 35.59 14.20
C LEU A 223 -45.50 34.57 15.21
N GLN A 224 -46.81 34.45 15.32
CA GLN A 224 -47.44 33.37 16.06
C GLN A 224 -48.45 32.69 15.12
N PRO A 225 -48.01 31.65 14.40
CA PRO A 225 -48.91 30.76 13.65
C PRO A 225 -49.87 30.05 14.60
N GLY A 226 -51.09 29.74 14.13
CA GLY A 226 -52.13 29.15 14.98
C GLY A 226 -51.75 27.77 15.55
N GLN A 227 -50.94 27.00 14.80
CA GLN A 227 -50.53 25.64 15.15
C GLN A 227 -49.09 25.51 15.66
N ALA A 228 -48.35 26.62 15.80
CA ALA A 228 -46.95 26.57 16.22
C ALA A 228 -46.79 26.50 17.76
N ILE A 229 -45.82 25.72 18.22
CA ILE A 229 -45.49 25.59 19.66
C ILE A 229 -44.95 26.91 20.23
N ALA A 230 -44.17 27.63 19.44
CA ALA A 230 -43.47 28.84 19.86
C ALA A 230 -43.60 29.94 18.80
N PRO A 231 -43.54 31.21 19.20
CA PRO A 231 -43.48 32.31 18.25
C PRO A 231 -42.15 32.28 17.48
N LEU A 232 -42.21 32.67 16.21
CA LEU A 232 -41.09 32.72 15.27
C LEU A 232 -40.68 34.17 15.03
N ILE A 233 -39.40 34.42 14.76
CA ILE A 233 -38.88 35.74 14.43
C ILE A 233 -38.39 35.73 12.99
N THR A 234 -38.76 36.76 12.24
CA THR A 234 -38.33 36.99 10.87
C THR A 234 -38.00 38.46 10.64
N SER A 235 -37.45 38.77 9.47
CA SER A 235 -37.26 40.14 9.02
C SER A 235 -38.47 40.66 8.25
N LEU A 236 -38.72 41.97 8.33
CA LEU A 236 -39.82 42.64 7.64
C LEU A 236 -39.74 42.46 6.11
N GLU A 237 -38.52 42.41 5.55
CA GLU A 237 -38.29 42.23 4.11
C GLU A 237 -38.82 40.90 3.57
N PHE A 238 -38.68 39.82 4.35
CA PHE A 238 -39.10 38.48 3.93
C PHE A 238 -40.51 38.13 4.39
N TRP A 239 -41.08 38.88 5.34
CA TRP A 239 -42.40 38.63 5.90
C TRP A 239 -43.49 38.40 4.85
N ASN A 240 -43.66 39.32 3.89
CA ASN A 240 -44.72 39.21 2.88
C ASN A 240 -44.58 37.95 2.01
N ARG A 241 -43.34 37.52 1.73
CA ARG A 241 -43.06 36.32 0.94
C ARG A 241 -43.30 35.05 1.74
N LEU A 242 -42.89 35.03 3.01
CA LEU A 242 -43.11 33.92 3.93
C LEU A 242 -44.59 33.74 4.26
N GLN A 243 -45.34 34.84 4.44
CA GLN A 243 -46.79 34.81 4.62
C GLN A 243 -47.48 34.19 3.40
N ALA A 244 -47.08 34.56 2.18
CA ALA A 244 -47.65 34.02 0.96
C ALA A 244 -47.32 32.52 0.72
N ALA A 245 -46.13 32.07 1.14
CA ALA A 245 -45.69 30.69 0.96
C ALA A 245 -46.22 29.74 2.06
N PHE A 246 -45.97 30.07 3.33
CA PHE A 246 -46.27 29.21 4.47
C PHE A 246 -47.71 29.39 4.99
N TYR A 247 -48.21 30.62 5.08
CA TYR A 247 -49.39 30.94 5.91
C TYR A 247 -50.56 31.59 5.15
N ALA A 248 -50.62 31.48 3.81
CA ALA A 248 -51.62 32.16 2.98
C ALA A 248 -53.08 31.78 3.30
N GLN A 249 -53.30 30.66 4.00
CA GLN A 249 -54.61 30.14 4.38
C GLN A 249 -54.80 30.03 5.90
N ASP A 250 -53.87 30.52 6.72
CA ASP A 250 -53.95 30.42 8.18
C ASP A 250 -54.78 31.59 8.75
N PRO A 251 -56.00 31.35 9.26
CA PRO A 251 -56.87 32.40 9.78
C PRO A 251 -56.44 32.94 11.14
N ASP A 252 -55.60 32.20 11.89
CA ASP A 252 -55.21 32.54 13.27
C ASP A 252 -53.81 33.17 13.38
N LEU A 253 -53.18 33.47 12.25
CA LEU A 253 -51.84 34.05 12.18
C LEU A 253 -51.80 35.46 12.79
N LYS A 254 -51.02 35.61 13.87
CA LYS A 254 -50.72 36.92 14.47
C LYS A 254 -49.31 37.34 14.13
N ALA A 255 -49.16 38.54 13.56
CA ALA A 255 -47.87 39.15 13.26
C ALA A 255 -47.73 40.46 14.02
N GLU A 256 -46.61 40.62 14.71
CA GLU A 256 -46.31 41.82 15.49
C GLU A 256 -44.95 42.40 15.08
N LEU A 257 -44.91 43.70 14.82
CA LEU A 257 -43.69 44.44 14.52
C LEU A 257 -43.00 44.88 15.81
N LEU A 258 -41.68 44.73 15.89
CA LEU A 258 -40.90 45.26 16.99
C LEU A 258 -40.75 46.78 16.86
N VAL A 259 -41.44 47.57 17.70
CA VAL A 259 -41.52 49.03 17.59
C VAL A 259 -40.48 49.75 18.47
N SER A 260 -40.33 49.38 19.74
CA SER A 260 -39.31 49.96 20.65
C SER A 260 -39.21 49.18 21.96
N ASP A 261 -38.01 48.95 22.50
CA ASP A 261 -37.74 48.37 23.83
C ASP A 261 -38.71 47.23 24.21
N LEU A 262 -38.84 46.21 23.34
CA LEU A 262 -39.70 45.02 23.46
C LEU A 262 -41.22 45.24 23.25
N ALA A 263 -41.67 46.47 22.99
CA ALA A 263 -43.06 46.74 22.61
C ALA A 263 -43.34 46.25 21.18
N MET A 264 -44.35 45.40 21.08
CA MET A 264 -44.81 44.77 19.86
C MET A 264 -46.12 45.42 19.39
N ALA A 265 -46.18 45.87 18.14
CA ALA A 265 -47.41 46.43 17.56
C ALA A 265 -47.99 45.47 16.52
N PRO A 266 -49.32 45.26 16.49
CA PRO A 266 -49.94 44.37 15.51
C PRO A 266 -49.69 44.90 14.10
N LEU A 267 -49.11 44.05 13.25
CA LEU A 267 -48.94 44.33 11.84
C LEU A 267 -50.23 43.90 11.12
N ALA A 268 -50.87 44.79 10.38
CA ALA A 268 -52.03 44.42 9.59
C ALA A 268 -51.61 43.38 8.54
N THR A 269 -52.22 42.19 8.59
CA THR A 269 -52.07 41.14 7.58
C THR A 269 -52.68 41.64 6.27
N GLN A 270 -51.85 42.27 5.44
CA GLN A 270 -52.23 42.60 4.07
C GLN A 270 -52.22 41.30 3.25
N THR A 271 -53.13 41.19 2.29
CA THR A 271 -53.12 40.11 1.31
C THR A 271 -51.86 40.28 0.47
N ALA A 272 -50.82 39.51 0.77
CA ALA A 272 -49.57 39.56 0.03
C ALA A 272 -49.85 39.24 -1.46
N PRO A 273 -49.18 39.94 -2.39
CA PRO A 273 -49.28 39.60 -3.81
C PRO A 273 -48.89 38.13 -4.00
N ALA A 274 -49.62 37.43 -4.87
CA ALA A 274 -49.32 36.04 -5.17
C ALA A 274 -47.85 35.91 -5.63
N PRO A 275 -47.11 34.90 -5.14
CA PRO A 275 -45.75 34.68 -5.60
C PRO A 275 -45.73 34.46 -7.13
N PRO A 276 -44.64 34.83 -7.81
CA PRO A 276 -44.49 34.61 -9.25
C PRO A 276 -44.41 33.12 -9.63
N GLU A 277 -44.02 32.27 -8.68
CA GLU A 277 -43.95 30.81 -8.78
C GLU A 277 -45.20 30.17 -8.15
N SER A 278 -45.44 28.88 -8.40
CA SER A 278 -46.50 28.17 -7.68
C SER A 278 -46.25 28.23 -6.17
N ARG A 279 -47.31 28.25 -5.37
CA ARG A 279 -47.18 28.39 -3.91
C ARG A 279 -46.37 27.27 -3.27
N ASP A 280 -46.42 26.08 -3.86
CA ASP A 280 -45.75 24.89 -3.34
C ASP A 280 -44.26 24.88 -3.73
N GLU A 281 -43.89 25.34 -4.93
CA GLU A 281 -42.48 25.61 -5.30
C GLU A 281 -41.83 26.64 -4.38
N ALA A 282 -42.54 27.72 -4.05
CA ALA A 282 -42.04 28.73 -3.12
C ALA A 282 -41.84 28.15 -1.71
N LEU A 283 -42.79 27.31 -1.25
CA LEU A 283 -42.70 26.63 0.05
C LEU A 283 -41.50 25.66 0.08
N LEU A 284 -41.32 24.85 -0.97
CA LEU A 284 -40.17 23.95 -1.15
C LEU A 284 -38.84 24.71 -1.00
N GLY A 285 -38.70 25.84 -1.70
CA GLY A 285 -37.48 26.66 -1.68
C GLY A 285 -37.16 27.22 -0.29
N TYR A 286 -38.15 27.77 0.42
CA TYR A 286 -37.92 28.31 1.77
C TYR A 286 -37.75 27.23 2.83
N LEU A 287 -38.45 26.09 2.72
CA LEU A 287 -38.29 24.95 3.63
C LEU A 287 -36.86 24.39 3.53
N ASN A 288 -36.34 24.24 2.31
CA ASN A 288 -34.96 23.81 2.08
C ASN A 288 -33.98 24.80 2.75
N GLN A 289 -34.13 26.11 2.51
CA GLN A 289 -33.29 27.14 3.14
C GLN A 289 -33.31 27.07 4.68
N TRP A 290 -34.48 26.84 5.28
CA TRP A 290 -34.63 26.71 6.73
C TRP A 290 -33.95 25.45 7.28
N LEU A 291 -34.11 24.30 6.60
CA LEU A 291 -33.54 23.02 7.04
C LEU A 291 -32.01 22.96 6.96
N ARG A 292 -31.35 23.87 6.23
CA ARG A 292 -29.87 23.97 6.17
C ARG A 292 -29.22 24.19 7.53
N PHE A 293 -29.95 24.69 8.51
CA PHE A 293 -29.43 24.98 9.86
C PHE A 293 -29.69 23.85 10.87
N TYR A 294 -30.36 22.78 10.47
CA TYR A 294 -30.73 21.67 11.34
C TYR A 294 -30.05 20.36 10.91
N GLY A 295 -29.79 19.49 11.89
CA GLY A 295 -29.46 18.10 11.65
C GLY A 295 -30.71 17.25 11.45
N PRO A 296 -30.60 15.92 11.58
CA PRO A 296 -31.75 15.02 11.52
C PRO A 296 -32.86 15.39 12.52
N ARG A 297 -34.10 15.53 12.01
CA ARG A 297 -35.29 15.88 12.79
C ARG A 297 -36.51 15.08 12.35
N THR A 298 -37.48 14.91 13.24
CA THR A 298 -38.74 14.26 12.89
C THR A 298 -39.64 15.18 12.06
N PRO A 299 -40.50 14.65 11.18
CA PRO A 299 -41.49 15.44 10.45
C PRO A 299 -42.40 16.25 11.38
N ASP A 300 -42.81 15.64 12.50
CA ASP A 300 -43.65 16.26 13.53
C ASP A 300 -42.99 17.50 14.14
N PHE A 301 -41.67 17.48 14.34
CA PHE A 301 -40.95 18.65 14.83
C PHE A 301 -41.06 19.83 13.86
N ILE A 302 -40.98 19.58 12.55
CA ILE A 302 -41.07 20.63 11.53
C ILE A 302 -42.49 21.20 11.50
N ALA A 303 -43.51 20.33 11.47
CA ALA A 303 -44.92 20.71 11.46
C ALA A 303 -45.27 21.57 12.68
N HIS A 304 -44.87 21.14 13.88
CA HIS A 304 -45.15 21.84 15.13
C HIS A 304 -44.33 23.13 15.32
N THR A 305 -43.11 23.21 14.77
CA THR A 305 -42.27 24.41 14.89
C THR A 305 -42.73 25.50 13.93
N LEU A 306 -43.06 25.13 12.70
CA LEU A 306 -43.52 26.08 11.68
C LEU A 306 -45.04 26.33 11.73
N GLY A 307 -45.80 25.48 12.43
CA GLY A 307 -47.27 25.59 12.52
C GLY A 307 -47.97 25.24 11.20
N LEU A 308 -47.49 24.22 10.50
CA LEU A 308 -48.01 23.75 9.21
C LEU A 308 -48.89 22.51 9.39
N SER A 309 -49.86 22.32 8.48
CA SER A 309 -50.65 21.09 8.43
C SER A 309 -49.80 19.91 7.94
N ASN A 310 -49.94 18.75 8.61
CA ASN A 310 -49.17 17.54 8.27
C ASN A 310 -49.40 17.07 6.82
N GLU A 311 -50.61 17.22 6.28
CA GLU A 311 -50.95 16.82 4.91
C GLU A 311 -50.15 17.62 3.87
N ARG A 312 -50.02 18.94 4.07
CA ARG A 312 -49.28 19.81 3.14
C ARG A 312 -47.77 19.60 3.27
N LEU A 313 -47.30 19.37 4.49
CA LEU A 313 -45.90 19.07 4.77
C LEU A 313 -45.48 17.75 4.10
N GLN A 314 -46.32 16.71 4.15
CA GLN A 314 -45.99 15.41 3.55
C GLN A 314 -45.80 15.50 2.03
N ILE A 315 -46.69 16.17 1.29
CA ILE A 315 -46.57 16.33 -0.16
C ILE A 315 -45.25 16.99 -0.54
N VAL A 316 -44.92 18.09 0.13
CA VAL A 316 -43.69 18.87 -0.10
C VAL A 316 -42.44 18.04 0.26
N LEU A 317 -42.51 17.25 1.33
CA LEU A 317 -41.40 16.39 1.73
C LEU A 317 -41.20 15.21 0.77
N GLU A 318 -42.28 14.64 0.23
CA GLU A 318 -42.23 13.60 -0.80
C GLU A 318 -41.51 14.12 -2.05
N ASP A 319 -41.87 15.31 -2.54
CA ASP A 319 -41.20 15.95 -3.67
C ASP A 319 -39.67 16.13 -3.42
N LEU A 320 -39.28 16.55 -2.21
CA LEU A 320 -37.87 16.76 -1.85
C LEU A 320 -37.07 15.46 -1.70
N ILE A 321 -37.75 14.37 -1.33
CA ILE A 321 -37.17 13.03 -1.25
C ILE A 321 -37.00 12.45 -2.67
N GLU A 322 -37.99 12.62 -3.55
CA GLU A 322 -37.91 12.23 -4.97
C GLU A 322 -36.77 12.96 -5.70
N ASP A 323 -36.58 14.24 -5.42
CA ASP A 323 -35.49 15.07 -5.96
C ASP A 323 -34.10 14.78 -5.34
N ASN A 324 -33.99 13.80 -4.43
CA ASN A 324 -32.76 13.44 -3.71
C ASN A 324 -32.11 14.57 -2.88
N GLN A 325 -32.87 15.63 -2.58
CA GLN A 325 -32.42 16.74 -1.74
C GLN A 325 -32.53 16.41 -0.24
N MET A 326 -33.42 15.48 0.11
CA MET A 326 -33.65 15.01 1.46
C MET A 326 -33.53 13.51 1.61
N ILE A 327 -33.24 13.10 2.84
CA ILE A 327 -33.02 11.73 3.23
C ILE A 327 -33.97 11.40 4.38
N LEU A 328 -34.73 10.32 4.24
CA LEU A 328 -35.63 9.77 5.24
C LEU A 328 -35.07 8.46 5.81
N GLY A 329 -35.14 8.28 7.13
CA GLY A 329 -34.88 7.02 7.83
C GLY A 329 -34.34 7.19 9.26
N PRO A 330 -33.85 6.11 9.90
CA PRO A 330 -33.21 6.19 11.21
C PRO A 330 -31.78 6.77 11.09
N LEU A 331 -31.64 8.09 11.29
CA LEU A 331 -30.39 8.82 11.05
C LEU A 331 -29.50 8.99 12.30
N ILE A 332 -30.06 8.85 13.50
CA ILE A 332 -29.35 9.04 14.78
C ILE A 332 -29.11 7.69 15.46
N THR A 333 -27.92 7.52 16.04
CA THR A 333 -27.60 6.34 16.86
C THR A 333 -28.47 6.35 18.12
N ALA A 334 -29.21 5.26 18.36
CA ALA A 334 -30.11 5.02 19.50
C ALA A 334 -31.60 5.45 19.35
N ASP A 335 -31.99 6.09 18.24
CA ASP A 335 -33.40 6.41 17.96
C ASP A 335 -33.88 5.72 16.67
N PRO A 336 -34.83 4.76 16.74
CA PRO A 336 -35.35 4.04 15.57
C PRO A 336 -36.47 4.80 14.82
N THR A 337 -36.72 6.06 15.15
CA THR A 337 -37.76 6.89 14.50
C THR A 337 -37.29 7.36 13.14
N ASP A 338 -38.20 7.45 12.17
CA ASP A 338 -37.91 8.07 10.88
C ASP A 338 -37.66 9.58 11.04
N GLN A 339 -36.46 9.98 10.63
CA GLN A 339 -35.99 11.36 10.66
C GLN A 339 -35.66 11.82 9.25
N ILE A 340 -35.78 13.12 9.03
CA ILE A 340 -35.50 13.81 7.80
C ILE A 340 -34.26 14.67 7.99
N CYS A 341 -33.36 14.63 7.01
CA CYS A 341 -32.20 15.52 6.94
C CYS A 341 -31.93 15.88 5.47
N LEU A 342 -31.44 17.09 5.23
CA LEU A 342 -30.90 17.45 3.92
C LEU A 342 -29.67 16.59 3.59
N THR A 343 -29.58 16.15 2.33
CA THR A 343 -28.46 15.36 1.79
C THR A 343 -27.12 16.03 2.08
N GLU A 344 -26.99 17.34 1.79
CA GLU A 344 -25.77 18.11 2.04
C GLU A 344 -25.35 18.11 3.52
N ASN A 345 -26.30 18.27 4.44
CA ASN A 345 -26.02 18.32 5.87
C ASN A 345 -25.61 16.94 6.40
N PHE A 346 -26.28 15.89 5.93
CA PHE A 346 -25.95 14.52 6.31
C PHE A 346 -24.55 14.12 5.81
N GLU A 347 -24.14 14.53 4.61
CA GLU A 347 -22.77 14.32 4.12
C GLU A 347 -21.72 14.93 5.06
N ILE A 348 -21.96 16.17 5.50
CA ILE A 348 -21.05 16.86 6.41
C ILE A 348 -20.96 16.10 7.74
N LEU A 349 -22.10 15.65 8.28
CA LEU A 349 -22.13 14.85 9.50
C LEU A 349 -21.40 13.51 9.35
N LEU A 350 -21.53 12.81 8.22
CA LEU A 350 -20.76 11.60 7.92
C LEU A 350 -19.25 11.87 7.80
N ARG A 351 -18.86 13.02 7.24
CA ARG A 351 -17.44 13.43 7.19
C ARG A 351 -16.91 13.70 8.60
N LEU A 352 -17.68 14.38 9.45
CA LEU A 352 -17.32 14.65 10.84
C LEU A 352 -17.23 13.36 11.67
N GLY A 353 -18.21 12.45 11.53
CA GLY A 353 -18.19 11.16 12.22
C GLY A 353 -17.01 10.29 11.82
N ARG A 354 -16.64 10.27 10.54
CA ARG A 354 -15.41 9.57 10.09
C ARG A 354 -14.14 10.21 10.62
N ALA A 355 -14.09 11.53 10.71
CA ALA A 355 -12.94 12.23 11.28
C ALA A 355 -12.77 11.87 12.76
N GLN A 356 -13.87 11.77 13.51
CA GLN A 356 -13.87 11.43 14.93
C GLN A 356 -13.67 9.93 15.21
N ALA A 357 -14.14 9.05 14.32
CA ALA A 357 -14.01 7.59 14.43
C ALA A 357 -12.67 7.04 13.92
N ARG A 358 -11.79 7.88 13.35
CA ARG A 358 -10.43 7.45 13.02
C ARG A 358 -9.70 7.07 14.31
N PRO A 359 -9.31 5.80 14.52
CA PRO A 359 -8.51 5.44 15.66
C PRO A 359 -7.22 6.27 15.61
N VAL A 360 -6.96 7.02 16.68
CA VAL A 360 -5.73 7.80 16.81
C VAL A 360 -4.61 6.80 17.08
N PHE A 361 -4.03 6.25 16.00
CA PHE A 361 -2.77 5.53 16.10
C PHE A 361 -1.69 6.57 16.39
N GLU A 362 -1.15 6.56 17.60
CA GLU A 362 -0.02 7.41 17.95
C GLU A 362 1.22 6.85 17.23
N ALA A 363 1.81 7.67 16.35
CA ALA A 363 2.97 7.26 15.59
C ALA A 363 4.12 6.84 16.51
N LEU A 364 4.65 5.64 16.30
CA LEU A 364 5.76 5.07 17.08
C LEU A 364 7.08 5.79 16.78
N ARG A 365 8.00 5.73 17.73
CA ARG A 365 9.37 6.28 17.55
C ARG A 365 10.12 5.47 16.48
N PRO A 366 11.00 6.11 15.68
CA PRO A 366 11.71 5.44 14.58
C PRO A 366 12.62 4.29 15.03
N GLU A 367 13.05 4.27 16.30
CA GLU A 367 13.83 3.18 16.90
C GLU A 367 13.08 1.84 16.90
N TYR A 368 11.75 1.86 17.00
CA TYR A 368 10.92 0.65 16.96
C TYR A 368 10.85 0.03 15.56
N LEU A 369 11.18 0.78 14.50
CA LEU A 369 11.12 0.27 13.14
C LEU A 369 12.06 -0.93 12.94
N GLN A 370 13.29 -0.86 13.48
CA GLN A 370 14.25 -1.95 13.34
C GLN A 370 13.80 -3.23 14.08
N LEU A 371 13.19 -3.06 15.26
CA LEU A 371 12.61 -4.16 16.04
C LEU A 371 11.40 -4.78 15.34
N PHE A 372 10.51 -3.94 14.80
CA PHE A 372 9.34 -4.38 14.05
C PHE A 372 9.73 -5.22 12.83
N LEU A 373 10.68 -4.74 12.02
CA LEU A 373 11.17 -5.51 10.87
C LEU A 373 11.87 -6.81 11.29
N ALA A 374 12.54 -6.82 12.45
CA ALA A 374 13.18 -8.02 12.98
C ALA A 374 12.14 -9.08 13.41
N GLN A 375 11.05 -8.64 14.06
CA GLN A 375 9.93 -9.49 14.43
C GLN A 375 9.23 -10.07 13.20
N GLN A 376 9.01 -9.27 12.15
CA GLN A 376 8.38 -9.72 10.90
C GLN A 376 9.14 -10.88 10.23
N HIS A 377 10.47 -10.88 10.34
CA HIS A 377 11.33 -11.97 9.82
C HIS A 377 11.64 -13.05 10.86
N GLY A 378 10.99 -13.01 12.03
CA GLY A 378 11.12 -13.96 13.13
C GLY A 378 12.50 -13.99 13.80
N LEU A 379 13.30 -12.92 13.69
CA LEU A 379 14.63 -12.84 14.32
C LEU A 379 14.56 -12.80 15.85
N THR A 380 13.38 -12.50 16.40
CA THR A 380 13.10 -12.42 17.83
C THR A 380 12.62 -13.75 18.43
N GLU A 381 12.31 -14.76 17.60
CA GLU A 381 11.73 -16.03 18.05
C GLU A 381 12.75 -17.18 17.98
N SER A 382 12.81 -18.01 19.04
CA SER A 382 13.77 -19.12 19.15
C SER A 382 13.27 -20.48 18.66
N ALA A 383 11.95 -20.66 18.49
CA ALA A 383 11.35 -21.93 18.08
C ALA A 383 10.76 -21.82 16.67
N ARG A 384 11.16 -22.70 15.75
CA ARG A 384 10.64 -22.70 14.38
C ARG A 384 10.24 -24.11 13.90
N PRO A 385 9.20 -24.20 13.04
CA PRO A 385 8.70 -25.47 12.49
C PRO A 385 9.67 -26.12 11.49
N THR A 386 9.41 -27.38 11.13
CA THR A 386 10.25 -28.22 10.25
C THR A 386 10.54 -27.61 8.87
N ASP A 387 9.62 -26.77 8.35
CA ASP A 387 9.74 -26.08 7.06
C ASP A 387 10.27 -24.63 7.20
N ALA A 388 11.17 -24.37 8.16
CA ALA A 388 11.63 -23.02 8.45
C ALA A 388 12.37 -22.33 7.28
N LEU A 389 13.01 -23.09 6.38
CA LEU A 389 13.78 -22.51 5.26
C LEU A 389 12.89 -21.89 4.18
N THR A 390 11.80 -22.55 3.80
CA THR A 390 10.85 -22.04 2.79
C THR A 390 10.18 -20.76 3.29
N ALA A 391 9.70 -20.77 4.54
CA ALA A 391 9.08 -19.60 5.18
C ALA A 391 10.05 -18.41 5.32
N VAL A 392 11.36 -18.66 5.47
CA VAL A 392 12.38 -17.60 5.50
C VAL A 392 12.69 -17.05 4.12
N LEU A 393 12.70 -17.91 3.10
CA LEU A 393 13.04 -17.52 1.74
C LEU A 393 11.91 -16.78 1.03
N GLU A 394 10.65 -17.11 1.30
CA GLU A 394 9.47 -16.49 0.68
C GLU A 394 9.47 -14.95 0.74
N PRO A 395 9.63 -14.28 1.90
CA PRO A 395 9.71 -12.82 1.94
C PRO A 395 10.99 -12.26 1.29
N LEU A 396 12.01 -13.09 1.07
CA LEU A 396 13.31 -12.69 0.52
C LEU A 396 13.43 -12.90 -1.01
N LEU A 397 12.39 -13.43 -1.66
CA LEU A 397 12.34 -13.60 -3.13
C LEU A 397 12.52 -12.26 -3.86
N PHE A 398 13.17 -12.27 -5.02
CA PHE A 398 13.51 -11.08 -5.81
C PHE A 398 14.49 -10.08 -5.17
N TYR A 399 14.97 -10.29 -3.93
CA TYR A 399 15.93 -9.38 -3.31
C TYR A 399 17.35 -9.57 -3.87
N PRO A 400 18.01 -8.54 -4.45
CA PRO A 400 19.35 -8.67 -4.98
C PRO A 400 20.42 -8.49 -3.89
N ALA A 401 20.97 -9.60 -3.38
CA ALA A 401 22.07 -9.60 -2.40
C ALA A 401 23.34 -10.27 -2.94
N LYS A 402 24.50 -9.97 -2.35
CA LYS A 402 25.75 -10.64 -2.76
C LYS A 402 25.65 -12.14 -2.49
N ALA A 403 26.07 -12.97 -3.44
CA ALA A 403 25.98 -14.44 -3.36
C ALA A 403 26.56 -15.00 -2.06
N LEU A 404 27.69 -14.46 -1.60
CA LEU A 404 28.32 -14.88 -0.35
C LEU A 404 27.46 -14.57 0.89
N LEU A 405 26.73 -13.45 0.90
CA LEU A 405 25.97 -12.99 2.08
C LEU A 405 24.79 -13.89 2.41
N TRP A 406 24.20 -14.57 1.42
CA TRP A 406 23.05 -15.45 1.62
C TRP A 406 23.36 -16.55 2.63
N GLU A 407 24.42 -17.33 2.42
CA GLU A 407 24.77 -18.46 3.29
C GLU A 407 25.65 -18.06 4.49
N THR A 408 26.34 -16.93 4.43
CA THR A 408 27.22 -16.51 5.53
C THR A 408 26.53 -15.66 6.59
N GLU A 409 25.51 -14.88 6.22
CA GLU A 409 24.94 -13.84 7.08
C GLU A 409 23.41 -13.87 7.10
N ILE A 410 22.74 -13.78 5.94
CA ILE A 410 21.29 -13.57 5.83
C ILE A 410 20.49 -14.79 6.35
N LEU A 411 20.79 -15.99 5.84
CA LEU A 411 20.10 -17.21 6.25
C LEU A 411 20.49 -17.63 7.67
N PRO A 412 21.77 -17.65 8.08
CA PRO A 412 22.15 -18.02 9.44
C PRO A 412 21.62 -17.09 10.53
N ALA A 413 21.42 -15.80 10.24
CA ALA A 413 20.79 -14.87 11.19
C ALA A 413 19.35 -15.28 11.52
N ARG A 414 18.62 -15.79 10.52
CA ARG A 414 17.21 -16.20 10.63
C ARG A 414 17.04 -17.66 11.02
N LEU A 415 18.03 -18.49 10.76
CA LEU A 415 18.04 -19.93 10.98
C LEU A 415 19.31 -20.34 11.76
N PRO A 416 19.25 -20.40 13.09
CA PRO A 416 20.37 -20.88 13.88
C PRO A 416 20.64 -22.36 13.54
N GLY A 417 21.86 -22.67 13.11
CA GLY A 417 22.24 -24.03 12.69
C GLY A 417 21.96 -24.36 11.21
N TYR A 418 21.81 -23.35 10.35
CA TYR A 418 21.65 -23.52 8.91
C TYR A 418 22.71 -24.45 8.28
N ASP A 419 22.22 -25.50 7.60
CA ASP A 419 23.03 -26.43 6.82
C ASP A 419 22.85 -26.19 5.31
N PRO A 420 23.93 -25.92 4.55
CA PRO A 420 23.88 -25.72 3.10
C PRO A 420 23.19 -26.85 2.32
N THR A 421 23.17 -28.08 2.84
CA THR A 421 22.51 -29.22 2.18
C THR A 421 20.99 -29.05 2.08
N GLN A 422 20.37 -28.30 3.00
CA GLN A 422 18.93 -28.05 3.00
C GLN A 422 18.51 -27.18 1.81
N LEU A 423 19.33 -26.18 1.46
CA LEU A 423 19.08 -25.33 0.30
C LEU A 423 19.28 -26.09 -1.02
N ASP A 424 20.29 -26.95 -1.09
CA ASP A 424 20.49 -27.81 -2.27
C ASP A 424 19.31 -28.76 -2.47
N ARG A 425 18.79 -29.36 -1.39
CA ARG A 425 17.60 -30.21 -1.44
C ARG A 425 16.39 -29.43 -1.93
N LEU A 426 16.18 -28.21 -1.41
CA LEU A 426 15.06 -27.35 -1.81
C LEU A 426 15.17 -26.93 -3.29
N MET A 427 16.36 -26.67 -3.82
CA MET A 427 16.54 -26.37 -5.25
C MET A 427 16.37 -27.60 -6.15
N GLN A 428 16.65 -28.81 -5.65
CA GLN A 428 16.46 -30.06 -6.40
C GLN A 428 14.99 -30.53 -6.38
N GLU A 429 14.32 -30.43 -5.23
CA GLU A 429 12.93 -30.88 -5.05
C GLU A 429 11.92 -29.79 -5.42
N GLY A 430 12.27 -28.52 -5.26
CA GLY A 430 11.42 -27.36 -5.47
C GLY A 430 11.71 -26.61 -6.78
N GLU A 431 10.81 -25.70 -7.14
CA GLU A 431 10.95 -24.82 -8.31
C GLU A 431 11.80 -23.57 -8.00
N LEU A 432 12.70 -23.63 -7.01
CA LEU A 432 13.53 -22.49 -6.63
C LEU A 432 14.73 -22.36 -7.57
N THR A 433 14.84 -21.19 -8.21
CA THR A 433 15.93 -20.81 -9.10
C THR A 433 16.59 -19.53 -8.59
N TRP A 434 17.75 -19.19 -9.14
CA TRP A 434 18.44 -17.95 -8.82
C TRP A 434 18.84 -17.22 -10.10
N THR A 435 18.80 -15.90 -10.10
CA THR A 435 19.24 -15.09 -11.24
C THR A 435 20.28 -14.07 -10.80
N GLY A 436 21.23 -13.77 -11.67
CA GLY A 436 22.21 -12.71 -11.43
C GLY A 436 21.65 -11.37 -11.87
N SER A 437 21.71 -10.37 -10.98
CA SER A 437 21.27 -9.00 -11.27
C SER A 437 22.44 -8.05 -11.52
N ALA A 438 23.56 -8.28 -10.85
CA ALA A 438 24.79 -7.51 -11.00
C ALA A 438 25.98 -8.39 -10.62
N VAL A 439 27.21 -7.87 -10.74
CA VAL A 439 28.42 -8.60 -10.39
C VAL A 439 28.32 -9.16 -8.97
N GLN A 440 28.30 -10.51 -8.88
CA GLN A 440 28.16 -11.29 -7.65
C GLN A 440 26.87 -11.03 -6.84
N LYS A 441 25.87 -10.35 -7.39
CA LYS A 441 24.54 -10.19 -6.77
C LYS A 441 23.56 -11.16 -7.39
N ILE A 442 22.94 -11.96 -6.54
CA ILE A 442 21.92 -12.92 -6.91
C ILE A 442 20.61 -12.62 -6.19
N ALA A 443 19.51 -12.94 -6.86
CA ALA A 443 18.18 -12.94 -6.31
C ALA A 443 17.55 -14.32 -6.54
N PHE A 444 16.79 -14.80 -5.56
CA PHE A 444 16.03 -16.04 -5.69
C PHE A 444 14.67 -15.76 -6.33
N SER A 445 14.20 -16.68 -7.16
CA SER A 445 12.90 -16.61 -7.82
C SER A 445 12.37 -18.02 -8.05
N LEU A 446 11.05 -18.16 -8.17
CA LEU A 446 10.47 -19.42 -8.66
C LEU A 446 10.61 -19.52 -10.18
N THR A 447 10.67 -20.74 -10.72
CA THR A 447 10.77 -20.96 -12.17
C THR A 447 9.64 -20.29 -12.95
N ALA A 448 8.43 -20.23 -12.38
CA ALA A 448 7.27 -19.58 -13.01
C ALA A 448 7.36 -18.04 -13.03
N GLU A 449 8.19 -17.46 -12.16
CA GLU A 449 8.33 -15.99 -11.97
C GLU A 449 9.63 -15.47 -12.61
N LEU A 450 10.28 -16.31 -13.39
CA LEU A 450 11.55 -16.00 -14.04
C LEU A 450 11.41 -14.85 -15.04
N ASN A 451 10.28 -14.76 -15.73
CA ASN A 451 9.98 -13.61 -16.59
C ASN A 451 9.74 -12.34 -15.77
N LEU A 452 9.08 -12.46 -14.62
CA LEU A 452 8.79 -11.34 -13.72
C LEU A 452 10.07 -10.74 -13.14
N ILE A 453 11.03 -11.55 -12.68
CA ILE A 453 12.29 -11.01 -12.16
C ILE A 453 13.10 -10.29 -13.23
N LEU A 454 13.04 -10.75 -14.50
CA LEU A 454 13.70 -10.09 -15.62
C LEU A 454 13.02 -8.75 -15.94
N GLU A 455 11.69 -8.72 -16.03
CA GLU A 455 10.90 -7.48 -16.16
C GLU A 455 11.23 -6.46 -15.05
N LEU A 456 11.40 -6.93 -13.80
CA LEU A 456 11.69 -6.08 -12.66
C LEU A 456 13.15 -5.58 -12.62
N GLN A 457 14.07 -6.31 -13.25
CA GLN A 457 15.48 -5.95 -13.39
C GLN A 457 15.70 -4.93 -14.51
N GLU A 458 14.86 -4.95 -15.55
CA GLU A 458 14.90 -3.94 -16.60
C GLU A 458 14.56 -2.56 -16.03
N SER A 459 15.42 -1.59 -16.32
CA SER A 459 15.08 -0.20 -16.05
C SER A 459 13.90 0.18 -16.95
N PRO A 460 12.89 0.91 -16.45
CA PRO A 460 11.79 1.35 -17.30
C PRO A 460 12.37 2.05 -18.54
N PRO A 461 11.83 1.80 -19.74
CA PRO A 461 12.33 2.43 -20.95
C PRO A 461 12.31 3.93 -20.74
N THR A 462 13.49 4.52 -20.64
CA THR A 462 13.63 5.97 -20.57
C THR A 462 13.03 6.50 -21.86
N HIS A 463 11.91 7.21 -21.73
CA HIS A 463 11.21 7.83 -22.85
C HIS A 463 12.20 8.49 -23.80
N ALA A 464 12.09 8.15 -25.09
CA ALA A 464 12.59 8.86 -26.26
C ALA A 464 13.73 9.85 -25.98
N ARG A 465 14.98 9.36 -25.96
CA ARG A 465 16.10 10.21 -26.36
C ARG A 465 15.96 10.41 -27.86
N GLU A 466 15.42 11.56 -28.26
CA GLU A 466 15.62 12.08 -29.61
C GLU A 466 17.13 12.09 -29.92
N PRO A 467 17.53 11.79 -31.15
CA PRO A 467 18.93 11.82 -31.54
C PRO A 467 19.38 13.28 -31.59
N GLN A 468 20.01 13.77 -30.52
CA GLN A 468 20.77 15.01 -30.57
C GLN A 468 22.24 14.66 -30.72
N ASP A 469 22.76 15.01 -31.89
CA ASP A 469 24.18 15.06 -32.21
C ASP A 469 24.92 15.91 -31.18
N SER A 470 25.89 15.33 -30.47
CA SER A 470 27.13 16.02 -30.09
C SER A 470 28.14 15.06 -29.50
N ASP A 471 29.31 15.05 -30.14
CA ASP A 471 30.55 14.45 -29.68
C ASP A 471 30.96 14.98 -28.30
N SER A 472 31.16 14.09 -27.35
CA SER A 472 32.27 14.20 -26.39
C SER A 472 32.49 12.85 -25.71
N ALA A 473 33.69 12.33 -25.93
CA ALA A 473 34.22 11.11 -25.33
C ALA A 473 34.43 11.30 -23.82
N ASP A 474 33.79 10.44 -23.04
CA ASP A 474 34.27 9.79 -21.81
C ASP A 474 33.08 9.43 -20.93
N ASN A 475 32.41 8.34 -21.29
CA ASN A 475 31.59 7.57 -20.37
C ASN A 475 31.74 6.10 -20.73
N THR A 476 32.21 5.30 -19.78
CA THR A 476 32.37 3.86 -19.88
C THR A 476 31.00 3.18 -19.89
N SER A 477 30.25 3.37 -20.98
CA SER A 477 29.04 2.62 -21.29
C SER A 477 29.45 1.21 -21.72
N LEU A 478 28.93 0.20 -21.03
CA LEU A 478 28.96 -1.18 -21.47
C LEU A 478 28.30 -1.26 -22.86
N ASP A 479 29.09 -1.54 -23.89
CA ASP A 479 28.59 -1.75 -25.25
C ASP A 479 27.46 -2.79 -25.29
N PRO A 480 26.42 -2.61 -26.14
CA PRO A 480 25.45 -3.65 -26.42
C PRO A 480 26.15 -4.76 -27.23
N ILE A 481 26.56 -5.82 -26.53
CA ILE A 481 27.25 -6.96 -27.14
C ILE A 481 26.23 -7.75 -28.00
N PRO A 482 26.57 -8.13 -29.25
CA PRO A 482 25.75 -8.96 -30.13
C PRO A 482 25.35 -10.29 -29.49
N ASP A 483 24.38 -10.97 -30.09
CA ASP A 483 23.70 -12.21 -29.67
C ASP A 483 24.62 -13.47 -29.64
N ASP A 484 25.81 -13.37 -29.06
CA ASP A 484 26.86 -14.41 -28.92
C ASP A 484 26.46 -15.61 -28.04
N LEU A 485 25.24 -15.61 -27.50
CA LEU A 485 24.71 -16.70 -26.66
C LEU A 485 24.00 -17.79 -27.47
N ALA A 486 23.55 -17.49 -28.70
CA ALA A 486 23.02 -18.49 -29.62
C ALA A 486 24.08 -19.55 -29.98
N ASP A 487 25.35 -19.14 -30.07
CA ASP A 487 26.49 -20.04 -30.33
C ASP A 487 26.80 -20.97 -29.15
N LEU A 488 26.46 -20.58 -27.91
CA LEU A 488 26.70 -21.38 -26.71
C LEU A 488 25.54 -22.35 -26.42
N PHE A 489 24.31 -21.94 -26.74
CA PHE A 489 23.08 -22.69 -26.49
C PHE A 489 22.29 -22.81 -27.80
N PRO A 490 22.52 -23.87 -28.60
CA PRO A 490 21.86 -24.04 -29.90
C PRO A 490 20.33 -24.22 -29.76
N ASP A 491 19.87 -24.74 -28.62
CA ASP A 491 18.46 -24.82 -28.27
C ASP A 491 18.21 -23.94 -27.03
N PRO A 492 17.28 -22.96 -27.07
CA PRO A 492 17.03 -22.03 -25.97
C PRO A 492 16.34 -22.67 -24.76
N ILE A 493 15.76 -23.86 -24.93
CA ILE A 493 14.97 -24.56 -23.90
C ILE A 493 15.82 -25.62 -23.17
N ASP A 494 16.89 -26.12 -23.80
CA ASP A 494 17.65 -27.24 -23.28
C ASP A 494 18.62 -26.86 -22.16
N ARG A 495 18.78 -27.80 -21.21
CA ARG A 495 19.69 -27.69 -20.07
C ARG A 495 20.99 -28.41 -20.37
N TYR A 496 22.12 -27.73 -20.20
CA TYR A 496 23.43 -28.25 -20.56
C TYR A 496 24.37 -28.38 -19.36
N ASP A 497 24.99 -29.55 -19.23
CA ASP A 497 26.14 -29.72 -18.33
C ASP A 497 27.36 -28.95 -18.84
N PHE A 498 28.24 -28.52 -17.93
CA PHE A 498 29.48 -27.82 -18.27
C PHE A 498 30.37 -28.61 -19.25
N SER A 499 30.42 -29.94 -19.12
CA SER A 499 31.14 -30.81 -20.08
C SER A 499 30.47 -30.86 -21.45
N ALA A 500 29.14 -30.79 -21.51
CA ALA A 500 28.40 -30.75 -22.77
C ALA A 500 28.67 -29.42 -23.50
N LEU A 501 28.69 -28.31 -22.77
CA LEU A 501 29.06 -26.98 -23.30
C LEU A 501 30.51 -26.95 -23.81
N LEU A 502 31.46 -27.52 -23.08
CA LEU A 502 32.86 -27.63 -23.54
C LEU A 502 32.99 -28.43 -24.85
N ASN A 503 32.31 -29.57 -24.92
CA ASN A 503 32.37 -30.43 -26.10
C ASN A 503 31.68 -29.81 -27.32
N LYS A 504 30.57 -29.09 -27.11
CA LYS A 504 29.82 -28.42 -28.21
C LYS A 504 30.52 -27.16 -28.72
N THR A 505 31.10 -26.35 -27.83
CA THR A 505 31.71 -25.05 -28.18
C THR A 505 33.18 -25.16 -28.59
N ASN A 506 33.83 -26.30 -28.33
CA ASN A 506 35.26 -26.56 -28.56
C ASN A 506 36.19 -25.48 -27.95
N ALA A 507 35.69 -24.74 -26.95
CA ALA A 507 36.37 -23.62 -26.33
C ALA A 507 37.29 -24.08 -25.19
N ARG A 508 38.32 -23.28 -24.88
CA ARG A 508 39.12 -23.50 -23.66
C ARG A 508 38.24 -23.29 -22.41
N PRO A 509 38.49 -24.03 -21.32
CA PRO A 509 37.63 -23.98 -20.12
C PRO A 509 37.64 -22.63 -19.38
N ALA A 510 38.77 -21.91 -19.38
CA ALA A 510 38.88 -20.59 -18.76
C ALA A 510 38.01 -19.51 -19.44
N PRO A 511 38.10 -19.28 -20.77
CA PRO A 511 37.24 -18.30 -21.44
C PRO A 511 35.76 -18.69 -21.43
N LEU A 512 35.42 -19.99 -21.48
CA LEU A 512 34.03 -20.44 -21.34
C LEU A 512 33.45 -20.07 -19.97
N THR A 513 34.21 -20.31 -18.90
CA THR A 513 33.80 -19.95 -17.53
C THR A 513 33.59 -18.44 -17.39
N ALA A 514 34.53 -17.63 -17.90
CA ALA A 514 34.41 -16.18 -17.85
C ALA A 514 33.17 -15.68 -18.63
N ARG A 515 32.87 -16.29 -19.79
CA ARG A 515 31.66 -15.97 -20.58
C ARG A 515 30.38 -16.36 -19.84
N LEU A 516 30.32 -17.56 -19.27
CA LEU A 516 29.16 -18.02 -18.48
C LEU A 516 28.89 -17.09 -17.31
N TRP A 517 29.89 -16.78 -16.48
CA TRP A 517 29.71 -15.86 -15.35
C TRP A 517 29.35 -14.45 -15.79
N LYS A 518 29.93 -13.94 -16.88
CA LYS A 518 29.53 -12.64 -17.44
C LYS A 518 28.05 -12.62 -17.82
N ALA A 519 27.57 -13.67 -18.49
CA ALA A 519 26.17 -13.79 -18.91
C ALA A 519 25.22 -14.06 -17.73
N VAL A 520 25.68 -14.75 -16.68
CA VAL A 520 24.95 -14.91 -15.41
C VAL A 520 24.74 -13.57 -14.72
N TRP A 521 25.78 -12.74 -14.63
CA TRP A 521 25.67 -11.42 -13.99
C TRP A 521 24.83 -10.42 -14.80
N GLN A 522 24.63 -10.68 -16.08
CA GLN A 522 23.73 -9.95 -16.96
C GLN A 522 22.28 -10.46 -16.90
N GLY A 523 21.98 -11.48 -16.09
CA GLY A 523 20.63 -12.05 -15.99
C GLY A 523 20.20 -12.83 -17.22
N ARG A 524 21.13 -13.35 -18.03
CA ARG A 524 20.82 -14.11 -19.27
C ARG A 524 21.00 -15.62 -19.15
N ILE A 525 21.74 -16.08 -18.15
CA ILE A 525 22.00 -17.50 -17.87
C ILE A 525 21.79 -17.76 -16.38
N THR A 526 21.26 -18.94 -16.06
CA THR A 526 21.18 -19.44 -14.68
C THR A 526 21.61 -20.92 -14.59
N ASN A 527 21.74 -21.44 -13.37
CA ASN A 527 22.08 -22.82 -13.06
C ASN A 527 21.08 -23.41 -12.04
N ASP A 528 20.74 -24.69 -12.21
CA ASP A 528 19.80 -25.38 -11.32
C ASP A 528 20.31 -25.55 -9.87
N THR A 529 21.63 -25.47 -9.63
CA THR A 529 22.22 -25.79 -8.32
C THR A 529 22.97 -24.62 -7.70
N PHE A 530 22.81 -24.44 -6.38
CA PHE A 530 23.62 -23.47 -5.63
C PHE A 530 25.09 -23.94 -5.46
N SER A 531 25.34 -25.24 -5.58
CA SER A 531 26.69 -25.82 -5.53
C SER A 531 27.66 -25.19 -6.54
N ALA A 532 27.17 -24.81 -7.73
CA ALA A 532 27.96 -24.12 -8.74
C ALA A 532 28.43 -22.73 -8.27
N LEU A 533 27.55 -21.98 -7.59
CA LEU A 533 27.87 -20.68 -7.00
C LEU A 533 28.88 -20.80 -5.84
N ARG A 534 28.73 -21.80 -4.97
CA ARG A 534 29.68 -22.02 -3.87
C ARG A 534 31.10 -22.27 -4.38
N ARG A 535 31.24 -23.16 -5.37
CA ARG A 535 32.53 -23.40 -6.04
C ARG A 535 33.04 -22.17 -6.79
N GLY A 536 32.14 -21.40 -7.40
CA GLY A 536 32.46 -20.10 -7.99
C GLY A 536 33.06 -19.14 -6.95
N LEU A 537 32.47 -19.05 -5.76
CA LEU A 537 32.99 -18.19 -4.69
C LEU A 537 34.37 -18.64 -4.16
N GLU A 538 34.59 -19.95 -4.01
CA GLU A 538 35.89 -20.50 -3.61
C GLU A 538 36.99 -20.20 -4.65
N THR A 539 36.65 -20.31 -5.92
CA THR A 539 37.56 -20.10 -7.05
C THR A 539 37.59 -18.66 -7.56
N ARG A 540 36.90 -17.72 -6.89
CA ARG A 540 36.71 -16.32 -7.31
C ARG A 540 36.19 -16.18 -8.74
N PHE A 541 35.34 -17.12 -9.17
CA PHE A 541 34.74 -17.21 -10.50
C PHE A 541 35.78 -17.35 -11.63
N GLN A 542 36.97 -17.83 -11.28
CA GLN A 542 38.04 -18.18 -12.21
C GLN A 542 38.23 -19.70 -12.22
N MET A 543 38.80 -20.24 -13.30
CA MET A 543 39.19 -21.65 -13.29
C MET A 543 40.34 -21.85 -12.31
N PRO A 544 40.29 -22.86 -11.42
CA PRO A 544 41.46 -23.27 -10.68
C PRO A 544 42.53 -23.75 -11.69
N GLU A 545 43.76 -23.26 -11.54
CA GLU A 545 44.90 -23.79 -12.27
C GLU A 545 45.05 -25.27 -11.92
N MET A 546 44.82 -26.14 -12.90
CA MET A 546 45.08 -27.56 -12.74
C MET A 546 46.59 -27.74 -12.53
N PRO A 547 47.05 -28.45 -11.50
CA PRO A 547 48.47 -28.76 -11.40
C PRO A 547 48.88 -29.52 -12.66
N GLU A 548 49.78 -28.93 -13.46
CA GLU A 548 50.40 -29.56 -14.62
C GLU A 548 51.30 -30.71 -14.14
N THR A 549 50.73 -31.84 -13.73
CA THR A 549 51.52 -33.06 -13.61
C THR A 549 51.83 -33.56 -15.02
N PRO A 550 53.12 -33.69 -15.40
CA PRO A 550 53.49 -34.15 -16.73
C PRO A 550 52.92 -35.55 -16.97
N LEU A 551 52.21 -35.70 -18.09
CA LEU A 551 51.64 -36.94 -18.59
C LEU A 551 52.72 -38.02 -18.71
N ARG A 552 52.88 -38.85 -17.67
CA ARG A 552 53.60 -40.13 -17.81
C ARG A 552 52.80 -41.04 -18.74
N LYS A 553 53.47 -41.56 -19.76
CA LYS A 553 52.92 -42.45 -20.80
C LYS A 553 52.03 -43.56 -20.20
N PRO A 554 50.88 -43.88 -20.81
CA PRO A 554 49.98 -44.90 -20.29
C PRO A 554 50.60 -46.30 -20.52
N HIS A 555 50.87 -47.03 -19.44
CA HIS A 555 51.07 -48.47 -19.54
C HIS A 555 49.74 -49.13 -19.97
N ARG A 556 49.80 -49.94 -21.04
CA ARG A 556 48.71 -50.76 -21.55
C ARG A 556 48.28 -51.78 -20.48
N GLY A 557 47.17 -51.50 -19.80
CA GLY A 557 46.44 -52.45 -18.96
C GLY A 557 44.93 -52.20 -19.06
N PRO A 558 44.07 -53.22 -19.00
CA PRO A 558 42.64 -53.08 -19.21
C PRO A 558 42.00 -52.52 -17.92
N GLY A 559 42.02 -51.20 -17.78
CA GLY A 559 41.48 -50.49 -16.61
C GLY A 559 40.95 -49.10 -16.97
N LYS A 560 40.24 -48.98 -18.11
CA LYS A 560 39.65 -47.71 -18.58
C LYS A 560 38.39 -47.33 -17.80
N ARG A 561 38.48 -47.07 -16.48
CA ARG A 561 37.38 -46.43 -15.70
C ARG A 561 37.82 -45.41 -14.65
N LEU A 562 39.10 -45.36 -14.23
CA LEU A 562 39.56 -44.38 -13.24
C LEU A 562 39.72 -42.94 -13.79
N GLY A 563 40.00 -42.76 -15.09
CA GLY A 563 40.21 -41.43 -15.69
C GLY A 563 38.93 -40.60 -15.77
N PHE A 564 37.80 -41.22 -16.08
CA PHE A 564 36.49 -40.56 -16.17
C PHE A 564 35.95 -40.12 -14.80
N GLN A 565 36.21 -40.90 -13.74
CA GLN A 565 35.85 -40.51 -12.37
C GLN A 565 36.69 -39.34 -11.84
N ARG A 566 38.01 -39.31 -12.12
CA ARG A 566 38.86 -38.14 -11.79
C ARG A 566 38.49 -36.90 -12.60
N PHE A 567 38.10 -37.05 -13.87
CA PHE A 567 37.61 -35.95 -14.69
C PHE A 567 36.23 -35.43 -14.23
N LYS A 568 35.30 -36.32 -13.84
CA LYS A 568 34.04 -35.93 -13.20
C LYS A 568 34.23 -35.23 -11.85
N GLN A 569 35.25 -35.64 -11.08
CA GLN A 569 35.65 -34.95 -9.85
C GLN A 569 36.37 -33.61 -10.12
N ALA A 570 36.96 -33.45 -11.30
CA ALA A 570 37.61 -32.22 -11.76
C ALA A 570 36.69 -31.27 -12.55
N LEU A 571 35.41 -31.62 -12.75
CA LEU A 571 34.45 -30.69 -13.35
C LEU A 571 34.20 -29.54 -12.37
N PRO A 572 34.49 -28.29 -12.77
CA PRO A 572 34.57 -27.15 -11.85
C PRO A 572 33.20 -26.76 -11.30
N TYR A 573 32.13 -26.95 -12.06
CA TYR A 573 30.77 -26.57 -11.68
C TYR A 573 29.80 -27.72 -11.94
N GLY A 574 29.03 -28.10 -10.91
CA GLY A 574 27.94 -29.08 -11.04
C GLY A 574 26.64 -28.43 -11.51
N GLY A 575 25.66 -29.25 -11.85
CA GLY A 575 24.34 -28.79 -12.29
C GLY A 575 24.29 -28.37 -13.76
N HIS A 576 23.06 -28.14 -14.24
CA HIS A 576 22.82 -27.77 -15.63
C HIS A 576 22.67 -26.26 -15.77
N TRP A 577 23.28 -25.72 -16.82
CA TRP A 577 23.18 -24.33 -17.22
C TRP A 577 22.13 -24.19 -18.32
N TYR A 578 21.32 -23.14 -18.24
CA TYR A 578 20.31 -22.86 -19.26
C TYR A 578 20.13 -21.35 -19.47
N ARG A 579 19.66 -21.00 -20.67
CA ARG A 579 19.40 -19.62 -21.07
C ARG A 579 18.08 -19.15 -20.47
N LEU A 580 18.07 -17.91 -19.99
CA LEU A 580 16.85 -17.23 -19.56
C LEU A 580 16.11 -16.73 -20.82
N PRO A 581 14.79 -16.92 -20.92
CA PRO A 581 14.02 -16.47 -22.08
C PRO A 581 14.23 -14.96 -22.28
N ALA A 582 14.70 -14.57 -23.47
CA ALA A 582 14.97 -13.18 -23.81
C ALA A 582 13.71 -12.45 -24.32
N ASP A 583 12.76 -13.20 -24.86
CA ASP A 583 11.48 -12.67 -25.31
C ASP A 583 10.54 -12.60 -24.10
N ILE A 584 10.53 -11.45 -23.44
CA ILE A 584 9.44 -11.09 -22.55
C ILE A 584 8.21 -10.95 -23.45
N GLU A 585 7.38 -12.00 -23.52
CA GLU A 585 6.07 -11.86 -24.15
C GLU A 585 5.39 -10.65 -23.47
N PRO A 586 5.04 -9.60 -24.23
CA PRO A 586 4.42 -8.43 -23.63
C PRO A 586 3.17 -8.91 -22.90
N PRO A 587 2.91 -8.46 -21.66
CA PRO A 587 1.68 -8.81 -20.98
C PRO A 587 0.51 -8.48 -21.91
N LEU A 588 -0.25 -9.50 -22.28
CA LEU A 588 -1.31 -9.40 -23.29
C LEU A 588 -2.45 -8.47 -22.83
N ASP A 589 -2.45 -8.05 -21.56
CA ASP A 589 -3.49 -7.21 -20.94
C ASP A 589 -2.93 -6.22 -19.88
N LEU A 590 -3.49 -5.00 -19.86
CA LEU A 590 -3.23 -3.98 -18.83
C LEU A 590 -3.68 -4.46 -17.44
N LEU A 591 -4.74 -5.27 -17.38
CA LEU A 591 -5.25 -5.85 -16.14
C LEU A 591 -4.24 -6.80 -15.51
N GLU A 592 -3.64 -7.68 -16.32
CA GLU A 592 -2.66 -8.66 -15.85
C GLU A 592 -1.40 -7.96 -15.31
N THR A 593 -0.97 -6.90 -15.99
CA THR A 593 0.16 -6.07 -15.53
C THR A 593 -0.12 -5.45 -14.15
N GLU A 594 -1.32 -4.90 -13.94
CA GLU A 594 -1.71 -4.34 -12.65
C GLU A 594 -1.84 -5.42 -11.56
N GLU A 595 -2.35 -6.62 -11.89
CA GLU A 595 -2.36 -7.75 -10.94
C GLU A 595 -0.95 -8.16 -10.52
N ARG A 596 0.00 -8.28 -11.46
CA ARG A 596 1.41 -8.63 -11.16
C ARG A 596 2.03 -7.59 -10.22
N LYS A 597 1.72 -6.30 -10.43
CA LYS A 597 2.16 -5.23 -9.51
C LYS A 597 1.55 -5.36 -8.13
N LYS A 598 0.27 -5.76 -8.01
CA LYS A 598 -0.36 -6.03 -6.70
C LYS A 598 0.33 -7.19 -6.00
N ASP A 599 0.69 -8.24 -6.73
CA ASP A 599 1.42 -9.39 -6.18
C ASP A 599 2.83 -8.98 -5.70
N CYS A 600 3.52 -8.13 -6.47
CA CYS A 600 4.80 -7.54 -6.03
C CYS A 600 4.65 -6.70 -4.74
N VAL A 601 3.58 -5.92 -4.63
CA VAL A 601 3.29 -5.14 -3.41
C VAL A 601 3.05 -6.07 -2.21
N ARG A 602 2.30 -7.17 -2.39
CA ARG A 602 2.08 -8.17 -1.32
C ARG A 602 3.39 -8.77 -0.84
N LEU A 603 4.28 -9.15 -1.76
CA LEU A 603 5.60 -9.67 -1.42
C LEU A 603 6.43 -8.66 -0.62
N LEU A 604 6.40 -7.38 -1.01
CA LEU A 604 7.07 -6.32 -0.25
C LEU A 604 6.45 -6.11 1.13
N LEU A 605 5.14 -6.27 1.28
CA LEU A 605 4.45 -6.21 2.57
C LEU A 605 4.75 -7.42 3.44
N ASP A 606 4.89 -8.62 2.86
CA ASP A 606 5.30 -9.80 3.61
C ASP A 606 6.73 -9.64 4.14
N ARG A 607 7.61 -9.02 3.34
CA ARG A 607 8.98 -8.66 3.75
C ARG A 607 9.01 -7.59 4.84
N TYR A 608 8.44 -6.42 4.58
CA TYR A 608 8.65 -5.25 5.43
C TYR A 608 7.51 -4.98 6.41
N GLY A 609 6.29 -5.47 6.15
CA GLY A 609 5.07 -5.11 6.90
C GLY A 609 4.60 -3.66 6.66
N ILE A 610 5.55 -2.73 6.48
CA ILE A 610 5.35 -1.32 6.20
C ILE A 610 6.14 -0.90 4.96
N LEU A 611 5.52 -0.10 4.09
CA LEU A 611 6.13 0.42 2.87
C LEU A 611 6.18 1.95 2.89
N PHE A 612 7.38 2.47 2.66
CA PHE A 612 7.65 3.88 2.41
C PHE A 612 8.79 4.02 1.40
N ARG A 613 8.95 5.21 0.83
CA ARG A 613 9.79 5.48 -0.34
C ARG A 613 11.24 5.01 -0.14
N GLU A 614 11.84 5.37 0.98
CA GLU A 614 13.25 5.13 1.28
C GLU A 614 13.56 3.61 1.41
N LEU A 615 12.64 2.78 1.93
CA LEU A 615 12.87 1.33 1.99
C LEU A 615 13.00 0.70 0.60
N LEU A 616 12.18 1.17 -0.34
CA LEU A 616 12.12 0.61 -1.70
C LEU A 616 13.27 1.08 -2.60
N GLU A 617 14.04 2.09 -2.21
CA GLU A 617 15.22 2.52 -3.00
C GLU A 617 16.28 1.42 -3.14
N LYS A 618 16.31 0.48 -2.19
CA LYS A 618 17.24 -0.65 -2.14
C LYS A 618 16.82 -1.84 -3.00
N GLU A 619 15.57 -1.85 -3.49
CA GLU A 619 14.98 -2.94 -4.26
C GLU A 619 15.32 -2.86 -5.75
N LEU A 620 14.92 -3.91 -6.48
CA LEU A 620 14.99 -3.94 -7.94
C LEU A 620 14.27 -2.72 -8.55
N PRO A 621 14.73 -2.19 -9.71
CA PRO A 621 14.13 -1.02 -10.36
C PRO A 621 12.61 -1.07 -10.50
N GLY A 622 12.04 -2.22 -10.89
CA GLY A 622 10.59 -2.42 -11.02
C GLY A 622 9.83 -2.46 -9.68
N LEU A 623 10.52 -2.72 -8.56
CA LEU A 623 9.97 -2.75 -7.20
C LEU A 623 10.16 -1.43 -6.43
N ARG A 624 10.66 -0.39 -7.09
CA ARG A 624 10.83 0.93 -6.48
C ARG A 624 9.48 1.62 -6.26
N TRP A 625 9.53 2.75 -5.55
CA TRP A 625 8.36 3.55 -5.22
C TRP A 625 7.57 4.00 -6.46
N THR A 626 8.23 4.58 -7.46
CA THR A 626 7.55 5.19 -8.63
C THR A 626 6.68 4.19 -9.42
N PRO A 627 7.17 2.99 -9.81
CA PRO A 627 6.34 2.02 -10.54
C PRO A 627 5.14 1.47 -9.76
N LEU A 628 5.25 1.36 -8.43
CA LEU A 628 4.28 0.70 -7.56
C LEU A 628 3.30 1.66 -6.87
N PHE A 629 3.59 2.96 -6.81
CA PHE A 629 2.78 3.93 -6.07
C PHE A 629 1.30 3.96 -6.52
N ARG A 630 1.03 3.84 -7.83
CA ARG A 630 -0.34 3.76 -8.36
C ARG A 630 -1.07 2.55 -7.77
N THR A 631 -0.41 1.40 -7.76
CA THR A 631 -0.99 0.14 -7.29
C THR A 631 -1.18 0.15 -5.76
N LEU A 632 -0.26 0.75 -5.00
CA LEU A 632 -0.42 0.98 -3.56
C LEU A 632 -1.69 1.78 -3.23
N ARG A 633 -1.95 2.87 -3.97
CA ARG A 633 -3.18 3.65 -3.80
C ARG A 633 -4.43 2.87 -4.20
N LEU A 634 -4.37 2.07 -5.26
CA LEU A 634 -5.49 1.19 -5.64
C LEU A 634 -5.81 0.16 -4.55
N MET A 635 -4.79 -0.43 -3.93
CA MET A 635 -4.94 -1.39 -2.82
C MET A 635 -5.40 -0.73 -1.52
N GLU A 636 -5.10 0.55 -1.32
CA GLU A 636 -5.67 1.37 -0.25
C GLU A 636 -7.17 1.61 -0.48
N PHE A 637 -7.58 1.98 -1.70
CA PHE A 637 -9.00 2.17 -2.01
C PHE A 637 -9.82 0.88 -1.88
N SER A 638 -9.21 -0.29 -2.12
CA SER A 638 -9.87 -1.57 -1.88
C SER A 638 -9.88 -1.99 -0.40
N GLY A 639 -9.21 -1.24 0.49
CA GLY A 639 -9.11 -1.55 1.91
C GLY A 639 -8.15 -2.69 2.25
N GLU A 640 -7.33 -3.15 1.30
CA GLU A 640 -6.29 -4.16 1.54
C GLU A 640 -5.11 -3.55 2.31
N LEU A 641 -4.81 -2.27 2.04
CA LEU A 641 -3.80 -1.48 2.71
C LEU A 641 -4.39 -0.28 3.42
N LEU A 642 -3.71 0.15 4.47
CA LEU A 642 -4.00 1.39 5.16
C LEU A 642 -2.85 2.37 4.94
N SER A 643 -3.18 3.61 4.56
CA SER A 643 -2.20 4.69 4.55
C SER A 643 -2.31 5.52 5.84
N GLY A 644 -1.16 5.93 6.38
CA GLY A 644 -1.12 6.69 7.62
C GLY A 644 0.29 7.13 8.00
N HIS A 645 0.40 7.70 9.20
CA HIS A 645 1.68 7.99 9.85
C HIS A 645 1.87 7.01 11.00
N PHE A 646 2.59 5.91 10.75
CA PHE A 646 2.82 4.86 11.75
C PHE A 646 4.12 5.07 12.52
N PHE A 647 5.14 5.65 11.89
CA PHE A 647 6.39 6.04 12.54
C PHE A 647 6.68 7.53 12.38
N GLN A 648 7.20 8.14 13.44
CA GLN A 648 7.66 9.52 13.48
C GLN A 648 8.97 9.69 12.69
N GLY A 649 9.17 10.86 12.08
CA GLY A 649 10.43 11.21 11.39
C GLY A 649 10.57 10.67 9.95
N ILE A 650 9.64 9.86 9.47
CA ILE A 650 9.60 9.39 8.07
C ILE A 650 8.75 10.35 7.24
N MET A 651 9.32 10.87 6.17
CA MET A 651 8.64 11.78 5.25
C MET A 651 7.81 11.02 4.22
N GLY A 652 6.62 11.51 3.90
CA GLY A 652 5.73 10.92 2.91
C GLY A 652 4.73 9.90 3.47
N PRO A 653 3.88 9.32 2.59
CA PRO A 653 2.85 8.38 3.00
C PRO A 653 3.45 7.01 3.34
N GLN A 654 3.01 6.41 4.44
CA GLN A 654 3.38 5.04 4.82
C GLN A 654 2.18 4.13 4.58
N PHE A 655 2.41 2.98 3.95
CA PHE A 655 1.39 1.97 3.71
C PHE A 655 1.66 0.74 4.57
N VAL A 656 0.63 0.23 5.22
CA VAL A 656 0.73 -0.93 6.12
C VAL A 656 -0.40 -1.91 5.79
N SER A 657 -0.10 -3.21 5.85
CA SER A 657 -1.13 -4.24 5.74
C SER A 657 -1.90 -4.40 7.05
N LEU A 658 -3.15 -4.87 7.01
CA LEU A 658 -3.94 -5.07 8.24
C LEU A 658 -3.25 -6.01 9.24
N ALA A 659 -2.57 -7.05 8.75
CA ALA A 659 -1.81 -7.98 9.59
C ALA A 659 -0.63 -7.28 10.28
N ALA A 660 0.14 -6.48 9.52
CA ALA A 660 1.25 -5.70 10.06
C ALA A 660 0.77 -4.64 11.08
N LEU A 661 -0.40 -4.03 10.85
CA LEU A 661 -1.01 -3.10 11.81
C LEU A 661 -1.33 -3.79 13.14
N GLN A 662 -1.87 -5.01 13.11
CA GLN A 662 -2.14 -5.78 14.33
C GLN A 662 -0.85 -6.06 15.08
N THR A 663 0.23 -6.40 14.39
CA THR A 663 1.56 -6.58 14.99
C THR A 663 2.10 -5.27 15.59
N LEU A 664 1.89 -4.12 14.92
CA LEU A 664 2.28 -2.81 15.44
C LEU A 664 1.49 -2.38 16.69
N GLN A 665 0.24 -2.85 16.84
CA GLN A 665 -0.59 -2.59 18.02
C GLN A 665 -0.24 -3.51 19.21
N GLN A 666 0.43 -4.64 18.95
CA GLN A 666 0.89 -5.54 20.01
C GLN A 666 2.12 -4.95 20.72
N LYS A 667 2.33 -5.37 21.98
CA LYS A 667 3.53 -4.95 22.72
C LYS A 667 4.78 -5.51 22.03
N PRO A 668 5.73 -4.66 21.62
CA PRO A 668 6.94 -5.12 20.96
C PRO A 668 7.80 -5.95 21.93
N PRO A 669 8.52 -6.98 21.46
CA PRO A 669 9.40 -7.79 22.29
C PRO A 669 10.70 -7.02 22.61
N GLU A 670 10.63 -6.10 23.58
CA GLU A 670 11.77 -5.25 23.97
C GLU A 670 12.94 -6.02 24.60
N ASP A 671 12.69 -7.24 25.08
CA ASP A 671 13.73 -8.09 25.68
C ASP A 671 14.56 -8.92 24.69
N ALA A 672 14.12 -9.01 23.43
CA ALA A 672 14.77 -9.88 22.45
C ALA A 672 16.15 -9.36 22.02
N VAL A 673 17.13 -10.26 21.97
CA VAL A 673 18.47 -9.99 21.44
C VAL A 673 18.59 -10.61 20.05
N PHE A 674 18.89 -9.81 19.05
CA PHE A 674 19.08 -10.29 17.69
C PHE A 674 20.25 -9.57 17.01
N TRP A 675 20.81 -10.19 15.99
CA TRP A 675 21.90 -9.64 15.21
C TRP A 675 21.58 -9.60 13.71
N LEU A 676 22.17 -8.63 13.02
CA LEU A 676 21.95 -8.35 11.61
C LEU A 676 23.27 -7.95 10.94
N ASN A 677 23.44 -8.29 9.66
CA ASN A 677 24.49 -7.68 8.86
C ASN A 677 24.01 -6.31 8.35
N ALA A 678 24.90 -5.31 8.26
CA ALA A 678 24.52 -3.99 7.76
C ALA A 678 24.03 -4.03 6.29
N ALA A 679 24.46 -5.03 5.52
CA ALA A 679 24.02 -5.25 4.14
C ALA A 679 22.70 -6.04 4.01
N ASP A 680 22.09 -6.49 5.12
CA ASP A 680 20.81 -7.21 5.12
C ASP A 680 19.65 -6.35 4.56
N PRO A 681 18.62 -6.93 3.91
CA PRO A 681 17.42 -6.22 3.48
C PRO A 681 16.70 -5.45 4.60
N ILE A 682 16.72 -5.99 5.83
CA ILE A 682 16.03 -5.42 7.00
C ILE A 682 16.87 -4.32 7.68
N ALA A 683 18.16 -4.24 7.37
CA ALA A 683 19.02 -3.25 7.99
C ALA A 683 18.68 -1.84 7.47
N LEU A 684 18.34 -0.94 8.39
CA LEU A 684 18.08 0.48 8.07
C LEU A 684 19.36 1.26 7.69
N CYS A 685 20.53 0.61 7.69
CA CYS A 685 21.80 1.19 7.29
C CYS A 685 21.76 1.76 5.86
N GLY A 686 22.26 2.98 5.68
CA GLY A 686 22.33 3.64 4.38
C GLY A 686 20.99 4.16 3.85
N LEU A 687 19.95 4.25 4.68
CA LEU A 687 18.74 5.01 4.37
C LEU A 687 18.91 6.47 4.80
N ASP A 688 18.38 7.40 4.01
CA ASP A 688 18.37 8.83 4.32
C ASP A 688 17.23 9.19 5.29
N LEU A 689 17.25 8.57 6.48
CA LEU A 689 16.34 8.89 7.58
C LEU A 689 17.06 9.84 8.57
N PRO A 690 16.64 11.11 8.69
CA PRO A 690 17.41 12.15 9.41
C PRO A 690 17.67 11.79 10.89
N ASP A 691 16.71 11.15 11.56
CA ASP A 691 16.82 10.78 12.98
C ASP A 691 17.68 9.53 13.22
N LEU A 692 17.71 8.58 12.29
CA LEU A 692 18.43 7.31 12.44
C LEU A 692 19.85 7.33 11.84
N LYS A 693 20.13 8.22 10.89
CA LYS A 693 21.43 8.31 10.19
C LYS A 693 22.60 8.62 11.12
N LYS A 694 22.36 9.29 12.26
CA LYS A 694 23.41 9.63 13.24
C LYS A 694 23.91 8.42 14.03
N HIS A 695 23.09 7.39 14.18
CA HIS A 695 23.36 6.25 15.07
C HIS A 695 23.76 4.97 14.33
N LEU A 696 23.45 4.86 13.04
CA LEU A 696 23.73 3.65 12.24
C LEU A 696 25.01 3.80 11.39
N PRO A 697 25.84 2.74 11.28
CA PRO A 697 27.05 2.79 10.48
C PRO A 697 26.78 2.69 8.97
N ALA A 698 27.82 2.93 8.18
CA ALA A 698 27.77 2.74 6.73
C ALA A 698 27.40 1.29 6.36
N ARG A 699 26.65 1.15 5.27
CA ARG A 699 26.18 -0.14 4.75
C ARG A 699 27.33 -0.94 4.13
N LEU A 700 28.02 -1.73 4.94
CA LEU A 700 29.15 -2.57 4.53
C LEU A 700 28.89 -4.04 4.85
N THR A 701 29.29 -4.92 3.94
CA THR A 701 29.13 -6.38 4.09
C THR A 701 29.95 -6.97 5.24
N THR A 702 30.93 -6.23 5.72
CA THR A 702 31.83 -6.59 6.81
C THR A 702 31.40 -6.04 8.17
N THR A 703 30.25 -5.36 8.22
CA THR A 703 29.74 -4.73 9.45
C THR A 703 28.50 -5.47 9.94
N HIS A 704 28.47 -5.76 11.24
CA HIS A 704 27.37 -6.44 11.93
C HIS A 704 26.84 -5.54 13.05
N LEU A 705 25.54 -5.65 13.29
CA LEU A 705 24.80 -4.92 14.31
C LEU A 705 24.14 -5.92 15.24
N VAL A 706 24.17 -5.63 16.54
CA VAL A 706 23.43 -6.38 17.56
C VAL A 706 22.50 -5.42 18.28
N PHE A 707 21.24 -5.79 18.32
CA PHE A 707 20.19 -5.05 18.97
C PHE A 707 19.67 -5.79 20.20
N HIS A 708 19.29 -5.02 21.21
CA HIS A 708 18.50 -5.47 22.36
C HIS A 708 17.21 -4.65 22.34
N GLY A 709 16.12 -5.28 21.91
CA GLY A 709 14.87 -4.59 21.62
C GLY A 709 15.09 -3.47 20.59
N THR A 710 14.91 -2.23 21.04
CA THR A 710 15.09 -1.01 20.22
C THR A 710 16.50 -0.43 20.28
N ARG A 711 17.35 -0.89 21.21
CA ARG A 711 18.67 -0.31 21.47
C ARG A 711 19.76 -1.03 20.68
N LEU A 712 20.60 -0.27 20.00
CA LEU A 712 21.81 -0.79 19.37
C LEU A 712 22.88 -1.01 20.44
N VAL A 713 23.30 -2.25 20.64
CA VAL A 713 24.21 -2.65 21.74
C VAL A 713 25.64 -2.81 21.26
N LEU A 714 25.84 -3.45 20.12
CA LEU A 714 27.17 -3.75 19.57
C LEU A 714 27.21 -3.51 18.07
N ILE A 715 28.24 -2.79 17.62
CA ILE A 715 28.62 -2.68 16.21
C ILE A 715 29.97 -3.39 16.05
N SER A 716 29.99 -4.45 15.25
CA SER A 716 31.21 -5.13 14.84
C SER A 716 31.58 -4.67 13.44
N LYS A 717 32.72 -3.99 13.26
CA LYS A 717 33.21 -3.54 11.95
C LYS A 717 34.37 -4.43 11.48
N LYS A 718 34.53 -4.50 10.16
CA LYS A 718 35.62 -5.22 9.48
C LYS A 718 35.73 -6.69 9.92
N LEU A 719 34.58 -7.38 10.03
CA LEU A 719 34.50 -8.79 10.46
C LEU A 719 35.04 -9.03 11.89
N GLY A 720 34.76 -8.11 12.81
CA GLY A 720 35.14 -8.24 14.22
C GLY A 720 36.52 -7.69 14.58
N LYS A 721 37.19 -6.94 13.68
CA LYS A 721 38.46 -6.27 14.03
C LYS A 721 38.26 -5.06 14.94
N GLU A 722 37.14 -4.36 14.78
CA GLU A 722 36.79 -3.20 15.58
C GLU A 722 35.42 -3.44 16.20
N LEU A 723 35.31 -3.35 17.53
CA LEU A 723 34.05 -3.51 18.25
C LEU A 723 33.67 -2.19 18.91
N VAL A 724 32.42 -1.75 18.72
CA VAL A 724 31.86 -0.59 19.40
C VAL A 724 30.69 -1.05 20.26
N PHE A 725 30.87 -1.04 21.57
CA PHE A 725 29.84 -1.33 22.58
C PHE A 725 29.20 -0.02 23.04
N HIS A 726 27.87 0.01 23.05
CA HIS A 726 27.06 1.11 23.60
C HIS A 726 26.52 0.80 25.01
N VAL A 727 27.00 -0.28 25.62
CA VAL A 727 26.51 -0.90 26.85
C VAL A 727 27.66 -1.02 27.86
N LEU A 728 27.37 -1.02 29.16
CA LEU A 728 28.40 -0.99 30.20
C LEU A 728 29.13 -2.35 30.29
N PRO A 729 30.39 -2.38 30.76
CA PRO A 729 31.16 -3.62 30.88
C PRO A 729 30.60 -4.66 31.86
N GLU A 730 29.68 -4.27 32.76
CA GLU A 730 29.12 -5.11 33.83
C GLU A 730 27.75 -5.73 33.48
N ASP A 731 27.26 -5.53 32.26
CA ASP A 731 25.91 -5.96 31.88
C ASP A 731 25.79 -7.51 31.81
N PRO A 732 24.79 -8.12 32.48
CA PRO A 732 24.70 -9.58 32.63
C PRO A 732 24.40 -10.33 31.33
N ARG A 733 23.89 -9.64 30.29
CA ARG A 733 23.57 -10.22 28.97
C ARG A 733 24.70 -10.06 27.93
N LEU A 734 25.89 -9.60 28.33
CA LEU A 734 27.07 -9.53 27.46
C LEU A 734 27.37 -10.81 26.66
N PRO A 735 27.25 -12.04 27.23
CA PRO A 735 27.46 -13.26 26.45
C PRO A 735 26.49 -13.44 25.27
N GLU A 736 25.26 -12.96 25.39
CA GLU A 736 24.24 -13.02 24.33
C GLU A 736 24.56 -12.02 23.20
N TYR A 737 25.08 -10.84 23.55
CA TYR A 737 25.51 -9.84 22.57
C TYR A 737 26.72 -10.30 21.75
N LEU A 738 27.53 -11.20 22.29
CA LEU A 738 28.67 -11.81 21.60
C LEU A 738 28.26 -12.96 20.66
N SER A 739 26.96 -13.25 20.50
CA SER A 739 26.44 -14.26 19.58
C SER A 739 26.96 -14.10 18.14
N VAL A 740 27.17 -12.86 17.68
CA VAL A 740 27.77 -12.58 16.35
C VAL A 740 29.17 -13.13 16.23
N LEU A 741 30.02 -12.96 17.25
CA LEU A 741 31.40 -13.47 17.21
C LEU A 741 31.41 -15.00 17.24
N ARG A 742 30.49 -15.61 17.99
CA ARG A 742 30.28 -17.05 17.99
C ARG A 742 29.89 -17.52 16.58
N HIS A 743 28.91 -16.87 15.96
CA HIS A 743 28.50 -17.16 14.58
C HIS A 743 29.67 -17.09 13.59
N LEU A 744 30.48 -16.02 13.64
CA LEU A 744 31.63 -15.86 12.75
C LEU A 744 32.68 -16.99 12.89
N LEU A 745 32.84 -17.55 14.10
CA LEU A 745 33.74 -18.67 14.39
C LEU A 745 33.11 -20.04 14.07
N THR A 746 31.80 -20.19 14.21
CA THR A 746 31.09 -21.48 14.07
C THR A 746 30.32 -21.67 12.78
N ARG A 747 30.26 -20.67 11.90
CA ARG A 747 29.53 -20.75 10.63
C ARG A 747 29.98 -21.93 9.77
N THR A 748 29.01 -22.58 9.12
CA THR A 748 29.23 -23.75 8.25
C THR A 748 30.00 -23.36 6.99
N VAL A 749 29.70 -22.19 6.42
CA VAL A 749 30.33 -21.68 5.19
C VAL A 749 31.41 -20.64 5.54
N GLN A 750 32.65 -20.91 5.12
CA GLN A 750 33.85 -20.09 5.35
C GLN A 750 34.13 -19.70 6.82
N PRO A 751 34.17 -20.62 7.80
CA PRO A 751 34.44 -20.28 9.21
C PRO A 751 35.75 -19.52 9.40
N LEU A 752 35.74 -18.48 10.25
CA LEU A 752 36.96 -17.81 10.67
C LEU A 752 37.68 -18.68 11.71
N ARG A 753 38.93 -19.05 11.45
CA ARG A 753 39.74 -19.84 12.41
C ARG A 753 40.11 -19.04 13.67
N ARG A 754 40.25 -17.73 13.52
CA ARG A 754 40.58 -16.77 14.58
C ARG A 754 40.05 -15.39 14.20
N ILE A 755 39.64 -14.60 15.19
CA ILE A 755 39.26 -13.20 15.01
C ILE A 755 40.29 -12.34 15.76
N ARG A 756 40.97 -11.44 15.07
CA ARG A 756 41.94 -10.50 15.66
C ARG A 756 41.23 -9.17 15.89
N ILE A 757 40.98 -8.83 17.15
CA ILE A 757 40.37 -7.56 17.58
C ILE A 757 41.49 -6.56 17.82
N GLU A 758 41.51 -5.49 17.02
CA GLU A 758 42.50 -4.41 17.07
C GLU A 758 42.03 -3.29 18.01
N SER A 759 40.72 -2.98 18.03
CA SER A 759 40.17 -1.94 18.90
C SER A 759 38.79 -2.25 19.45
N ILE A 760 38.54 -1.78 20.66
CA ILE A 760 37.23 -1.79 21.34
C ILE A 760 36.93 -0.37 21.80
N ASN A 761 35.82 0.23 21.38
CA ASN A 761 35.44 1.62 21.72
C ASN A 761 36.56 2.65 21.47
N ALA A 762 37.27 2.52 20.35
CA ALA A 762 38.44 3.33 19.98
C ALA A 762 39.66 3.23 20.93
N LEU A 763 39.63 2.32 21.90
CA LEU A 763 40.78 1.94 22.73
C LEU A 763 41.43 0.66 22.20
N PRO A 764 42.75 0.46 22.39
CA PRO A 764 43.41 -0.81 22.09
C PRO A 764 42.73 -1.96 22.85
N ALA A 765 42.50 -3.09 22.16
CA ALA A 765 41.73 -4.21 22.73
C ALA A 765 42.36 -4.78 24.01
N SER A 766 43.68 -4.66 24.17
CA SER A 766 44.43 -5.15 25.35
C SER A 766 44.19 -4.35 26.64
N CYS A 767 43.70 -3.11 26.55
CA CYS A 767 43.43 -2.25 27.72
C CYS A 767 41.94 -2.11 28.03
N SER A 768 41.09 -2.88 27.35
CA SER A 768 39.64 -2.71 27.39
C SER A 768 39.00 -3.40 28.61
N PRO A 769 38.03 -2.76 29.29
CA PRO A 769 37.30 -3.36 30.43
C PRO A 769 36.42 -4.55 30.02
N TYR A 770 36.16 -4.74 28.71
CA TYR A 770 35.34 -5.83 28.18
C TYR A 770 36.09 -7.18 28.03
N LEU A 771 37.37 -7.25 28.40
CA LEU A 771 38.17 -8.48 28.32
C LEU A 771 37.61 -9.62 29.18
N GLY A 772 37.09 -9.32 30.38
CA GLY A 772 36.50 -10.32 31.27
C GLY A 772 35.30 -11.03 30.64
N ALA A 773 34.42 -10.29 29.96
CA ALA A 773 33.28 -10.85 29.25
C ALA A 773 33.68 -11.72 28.04
N LEU A 774 34.74 -11.31 27.32
CA LEU A 774 35.28 -12.10 26.21
C LEU A 774 35.94 -13.40 26.69
N GLN A 775 36.62 -13.40 27.85
CA GLN A 775 37.23 -14.61 28.45
C GLN A 775 36.19 -15.66 28.85
N ILE A 776 35.01 -15.22 29.31
CA ILE A 776 33.93 -16.12 29.68
C ILE A 776 33.40 -16.85 28.43
N ALA A 777 33.22 -16.12 27.33
CA ALA A 777 32.60 -16.63 26.11
C ALA A 777 33.56 -17.40 25.17
N PHE A 778 34.86 -17.07 25.14
CA PHE A 778 35.81 -17.61 24.16
C PHE A 778 37.21 -17.90 24.74
N ASP A 779 38.00 -18.68 24.02
CA ASP A 779 39.43 -18.84 24.30
C ASP A 779 40.20 -17.64 23.72
N LEU A 780 41.00 -16.98 24.55
CA LEU A 780 41.67 -15.72 24.19
C LEU A 780 43.19 -15.83 24.28
N SER A 781 43.88 -15.27 23.29
CA SER A 781 45.29 -14.92 23.42
C SER A 781 45.46 -13.42 23.26
N VAL A 782 46.05 -12.77 24.27
CA VAL A 782 46.34 -11.34 24.25
C VAL A 782 47.74 -11.13 23.66
N GLU A 783 47.82 -10.53 22.48
CA GLU A 783 49.06 -10.02 21.89
C GLU A 783 49.16 -8.51 22.21
N HIS A 784 50.36 -7.93 22.28
CA HIS A 784 50.63 -6.58 22.85
C HIS A 784 49.53 -5.50 22.68
N ARG A 785 48.97 -5.34 21.46
CA ARG A 785 47.90 -4.36 21.17
C ARG A 785 46.57 -5.00 20.75
N ASP A 786 46.55 -6.30 20.47
CA ASP A 786 45.44 -6.99 19.82
C ASP A 786 45.00 -8.22 20.60
N VAL A 787 43.71 -8.51 20.58
CA VAL A 787 43.14 -9.69 21.24
C VAL A 787 42.71 -10.68 20.17
N VAL A 788 43.27 -11.88 20.19
CA VAL A 788 42.89 -12.94 19.26
C VAL A 788 41.92 -13.89 19.95
N ILE A 789 40.74 -14.05 19.35
CA ILE A 789 39.68 -14.93 19.81
C ILE A 789 39.71 -16.24 19.02
N TYR A 790 39.65 -17.35 19.75
CA TYR A 790 39.50 -18.71 19.24
C TYR A 790 38.15 -19.30 19.63
N LYS A 791 37.71 -20.29 18.84
CA LYS A 791 36.55 -21.11 19.18
C LYS A 791 36.89 -21.91 20.43
N LYS A 792 36.09 -21.74 21.49
CA LYS A 792 36.13 -22.57 22.69
C LYS A 792 35.77 -24.00 22.30
N ILE A 793 36.69 -24.94 22.51
CA ILE A 793 36.55 -26.36 22.12
C ILE A 793 35.51 -27.05 23.01
#